data_AF-A0A7D6HSP1-F1
#
_entry.id   AF-A0A7D6HSP1-F1
#
_cell.length_a   1.000
_cell.length_b   1.000
_cell.length_c   1.000
_cell.angle_alpha   90.00
_cell.angle_beta   90.00
_cell.angle_gamma   90.00
#
_symmetry.space_group_name_H-M   'P 1'
#
loop_
_entity.id
_entity.type
_entity.pdbx_description
1 polymer ?
#
loop_
_entity_poly.entity_id
_entity_poly.type
_entity_poly.pdbx_seq_one_letter_code
_entity_poly.pdbx_strand_id
1 'polypeptide(L)'
;MTSAASDSPRRVFRDRREAGKVLAGLLSAYRDRPDVLVLGLARGGVPVAWEVAAGLHVPLDAFIVRKLGAPGHEEFAVGALASGGRVVINDDMVRALRITPQQLRDVADREGRELARREAAYRDGRLPVAVAGKTVLLVDDGLATGASMFAAVQALREAEPAELVIAVPAAPESTCAEFAAVVDDVVCASMPTPFMAVGESYWDFSQVSDEEVRRLLATPTTGIPVIRPSTPTPAEVLNVAAINSPQGIPPSDVLEAIVGDARVVLIGESSHGTHEFYEARAEITKWLIEEKGFIGVAAEADWPDAYRVNRYVRSLGEDADAEQALRGFERFPGWMWRNTVVRDFAEWLRGHNERQTSVGGRQAGFYGLDLYSLHRSMGEVVTYLEKVDPAAAARARNRYACFDHNSADDGQAYGFAAAFGAGPSCEHEVIEQLVELQRNAFAYLSSDGPLAQDELFYAQQNAQTVRNAEEYYRAMFSGRVTSWNLRDQHMAQTLEALLMHLDRDRDSPSARIAVWAHNSHVGDATATEVWADGQLTLGQLVRQRYGDEARLIGLSTYSGTVTAASEWGGVAERKVVRPALVGSVEGLFHETGRQAFLVSALVDQRAAAPLADVRLGRAIGVIYQPATERQSHYFHVRPLGQFDAMIHIDHTRALEPLERTSRWIAGETPETYPSGL
;
A
#
# COMPACT_ATOMS: atom_id res chain seq x y z
N MET A 1 26.76 5.07 -15.38
CA MET A 1 26.54 3.62 -15.57
C MET A 1 25.14 3.32 -15.08
N THR A 2 24.24 3.08 -16.02
CA THR A 2 22.81 2.81 -15.83
C THR A 2 22.62 1.52 -15.04
N SER A 3 22.16 1.62 -13.80
CA SER A 3 21.59 0.48 -13.08
C SER A 3 20.28 0.14 -13.78
N ALA A 4 20.26 -0.96 -14.52
CA ALA A 4 19.01 -1.58 -14.94
C ALA A 4 18.13 -1.72 -13.68
N ALA A 5 16.88 -1.25 -13.75
CA ALA A 5 15.89 -1.55 -12.74
C ALA A 5 15.93 -3.06 -12.50
N SER A 6 16.12 -3.48 -11.26
CA SER A 6 16.11 -4.90 -10.94
C SER A 6 14.75 -5.43 -11.34
N ASP A 7 14.73 -6.28 -12.37
CA ASP A 7 13.62 -7.09 -12.86
C ASP A 7 13.33 -8.18 -11.80
N SER A 8 13.09 -7.74 -10.55
CA SER A 8 12.84 -8.63 -9.42
C SER A 8 11.37 -9.02 -9.44
N PRO A 9 11.06 -10.31 -9.57
CA PRO A 9 9.68 -10.77 -9.64
C PRO A 9 8.83 -10.36 -8.42
N ARG A 10 7.54 -10.08 -8.64
CA ARG A 10 6.50 -9.82 -7.62
C ARG A 10 6.26 -11.03 -6.71
N ARG A 11 7.19 -11.29 -5.77
CA ARG A 11 7.07 -12.37 -4.79
C ARG A 11 6.13 -11.98 -3.65
N VAL A 12 4.86 -12.32 -3.81
CA VAL A 12 3.79 -12.03 -2.83
C VAL A 12 3.75 -13.10 -1.72
N PHE A 13 3.80 -14.37 -2.11
CA PHE A 13 3.61 -15.49 -1.21
C PHE A 13 4.94 -16.14 -0.83
N ARG A 14 5.11 -16.56 0.42
CA ARG A 14 6.28 -17.31 0.87
C ARG A 14 6.36 -18.66 0.14
N ASP A 15 5.24 -19.38 0.08
CA ASP A 15 5.13 -20.73 -0.44
C ASP A 15 3.66 -21.01 -0.84
N ARG A 16 3.40 -22.18 -1.43
CA ARG A 16 2.03 -22.61 -1.82
C ARG A 16 1.07 -22.72 -0.63
N ARG A 17 1.57 -22.95 0.58
CA ARG A 17 0.70 -23.07 1.76
C ARG A 17 0.16 -21.72 2.18
N GLU A 18 1.02 -20.70 2.22
CA GLU A 18 0.60 -19.34 2.52
C GLU A 18 -0.40 -18.82 1.48
N ALA A 19 -0.13 -19.05 0.19
CA ALA A 19 -1.05 -18.72 -0.88
C ALA A 19 -2.43 -19.38 -0.71
N GLY A 20 -2.46 -20.67 -0.35
CA GLY A 20 -3.71 -21.39 -0.10
C GLY A 20 -4.48 -20.87 1.11
N LYS A 21 -3.80 -20.43 2.17
CA LYS A 21 -4.46 -19.79 3.33
C LYS A 21 -5.07 -18.44 2.99
N VAL A 22 -4.37 -17.61 2.21
CA VAL A 22 -4.90 -16.33 1.71
C VAL A 22 -6.16 -16.60 0.88
N LEU A 23 -6.09 -17.56 -0.04
CA LEU A 23 -7.20 -17.93 -0.91
C LEU A 23 -8.40 -18.51 -0.12
N ALA A 24 -8.15 -19.29 0.93
CA ALA A 24 -9.18 -19.78 1.84
C ALA A 24 -9.93 -18.65 2.54
N GLY A 25 -9.22 -17.57 2.90
CA GLY A 25 -9.81 -16.36 3.48
C GLY A 25 -10.76 -15.65 2.51
N LEU A 26 -10.35 -15.52 1.25
CA LEU A 26 -11.19 -14.92 0.18
C LEU A 26 -12.43 -15.77 -0.13
N LEU A 27 -12.36 -17.09 0.08
CA LEU A 27 -13.44 -18.04 -0.16
C LEU A 27 -14.28 -18.33 1.09
N SER A 28 -14.19 -17.53 2.15
CA SER A 28 -14.83 -17.83 3.45
C SER A 28 -16.34 -18.04 3.37
N ALA A 29 -17.02 -17.46 2.38
CA ALA A 29 -18.44 -17.67 2.10
C ALA A 29 -18.83 -19.13 1.79
N TYR A 30 -17.85 -19.97 1.41
CA TYR A 30 -18.06 -21.39 1.11
C TYR A 30 -17.81 -22.31 2.33
N ARG A 31 -17.45 -21.75 3.49
CA ARG A 31 -17.10 -22.52 4.69
C ARG A 31 -18.29 -23.35 5.20
N ASP A 32 -18.00 -24.58 5.65
CA ASP A 32 -18.94 -25.52 6.26
C ASP A 32 -20.15 -25.91 5.37
N ARG A 33 -20.11 -25.58 4.07
CA ARG A 33 -21.17 -25.92 3.12
C ARG A 33 -21.06 -27.39 2.68
N PRO A 34 -22.12 -28.20 2.84
CA PRO A 34 -22.09 -29.63 2.52
C PRO A 34 -22.07 -29.92 1.01
N ASP A 35 -22.46 -28.94 0.18
CA ASP A 35 -22.53 -29.04 -1.28
C ASP A 35 -21.24 -28.61 -1.99
N VAL A 36 -20.24 -28.10 -1.25
CA VAL A 36 -18.96 -27.62 -1.80
C VAL A 36 -17.94 -28.75 -1.93
N LEU A 37 -17.16 -28.73 -3.01
CA LEU A 37 -16.03 -29.62 -3.27
C LEU A 37 -14.84 -28.80 -3.79
N VAL A 38 -13.67 -28.97 -3.19
CA VAL A 38 -12.42 -28.38 -3.69
C VAL A 38 -11.70 -29.38 -4.57
N LEU A 39 -11.37 -28.98 -5.79
CA LEU A 39 -10.58 -29.75 -6.75
C LEU A 39 -9.24 -29.06 -7.02
N GLY A 40 -8.14 -29.68 -6.61
CA GLY A 40 -6.79 -29.19 -6.91
C GLY A 40 -6.29 -29.70 -8.26
N LEU A 41 -5.90 -28.80 -9.17
CA LEU A 41 -5.23 -29.17 -10.41
C LEU A 41 -3.85 -29.77 -10.11
N ALA A 42 -3.68 -31.05 -10.47
CA ALA A 42 -2.44 -31.74 -10.19
C ALA A 42 -1.30 -31.27 -11.11
N ARG A 43 -0.09 -31.01 -10.61
CA ARG A 43 0.40 -31.27 -9.24
C ARG A 43 0.44 -30.03 -8.35
N GLY A 44 0.78 -28.89 -8.94
CA GLY A 44 1.06 -27.63 -8.23
C GLY A 44 -0.12 -27.11 -7.42
N GLY A 45 -1.35 -27.24 -7.95
CA GLY A 45 -2.57 -26.80 -7.29
C GLY A 45 -2.97 -27.57 -6.04
N VAL A 46 -2.54 -28.82 -5.86
CA VAL A 46 -3.01 -29.66 -4.73
C VAL A 46 -2.59 -29.10 -3.35
N PRO A 47 -1.34 -28.67 -3.11
CA PRO A 47 -0.97 -27.97 -1.88
C PRO A 47 -1.82 -26.74 -1.56
N VAL A 48 -2.14 -25.92 -2.57
CA VAL A 48 -2.98 -24.72 -2.40
C VAL A 48 -4.41 -25.15 -2.08
N ALA A 49 -4.95 -26.09 -2.87
CA ALA A 49 -6.28 -26.65 -2.71
C ALA A 49 -6.50 -27.29 -1.34
N TRP A 50 -5.47 -27.94 -0.79
CA TRP A 50 -5.55 -28.53 0.54
C TRP A 50 -5.74 -27.47 1.63
N GLU A 51 -4.99 -26.37 1.61
CA GLU A 51 -5.17 -25.30 2.58
C GLU A 51 -6.53 -24.59 2.40
N VAL A 52 -7.02 -24.45 1.16
CA VAL A 52 -8.39 -23.98 0.88
C VAL A 52 -9.43 -24.92 1.48
N ALA A 53 -9.36 -26.21 1.17
CA ALA A 53 -10.31 -27.21 1.65
C ALA A 53 -10.30 -27.34 3.18
N ALA A 54 -9.11 -27.36 3.79
CA ALA A 54 -8.94 -27.39 5.24
C ALA A 54 -9.44 -26.09 5.88
N GLY A 55 -9.13 -24.94 5.27
CA GLY A 55 -9.58 -23.64 5.73
C GLY A 55 -11.09 -23.46 5.67
N LEU A 56 -11.78 -24.11 4.73
CA LEU A 56 -13.25 -24.06 4.57
C LEU A 56 -13.99 -25.24 5.22
N HIS A 57 -13.26 -26.25 5.70
CA HIS A 57 -13.80 -27.52 6.21
C HIS A 57 -14.66 -28.29 5.18
N VAL A 58 -14.20 -28.32 3.92
CA VAL A 58 -14.91 -28.98 2.79
C VAL A 58 -14.04 -30.10 2.17
N PRO A 59 -14.63 -31.07 1.47
CA PRO A 59 -13.88 -32.18 0.87
C PRO A 59 -12.87 -31.69 -0.19
N LEU A 60 -11.73 -32.38 -0.26
CA LEU A 60 -10.68 -32.20 -1.26
C LEU A 60 -10.57 -33.43 -2.16
N ASP A 61 -10.43 -33.22 -3.47
CA ASP A 61 -9.92 -34.23 -4.41
C ASP A 61 -8.94 -33.60 -5.42
N ALA A 62 -8.19 -34.42 -6.15
CA ALA A 62 -7.33 -33.98 -7.24
C ALA A 62 -8.05 -34.08 -8.58
N PHE A 63 -7.86 -33.06 -9.42
CA PHE A 63 -8.29 -33.06 -10.82
C PHE A 63 -7.05 -33.10 -11.71
N ILE A 64 -6.95 -34.12 -12.57
CA ILE A 64 -5.75 -34.36 -13.37
C ILE A 64 -6.02 -33.95 -14.81
N VAL A 65 -5.16 -33.08 -15.34
CA VAL A 65 -5.17 -32.65 -16.73
C VAL A 65 -3.79 -32.84 -17.35
N ARG A 66 -3.76 -33.27 -18.60
CA ARG A 66 -2.56 -33.40 -19.43
C ARG A 66 -2.73 -32.54 -20.67
N LYS A 67 -1.74 -31.71 -21.00
CA LYS A 67 -1.76 -30.95 -22.25
C LYS A 67 -1.46 -31.89 -23.42
N LEU A 68 -2.18 -31.72 -24.53
CA LEU A 68 -1.88 -32.36 -25.80
C LEU A 68 -1.00 -31.39 -26.59
N GLY A 69 0.31 -31.64 -26.57
CA GLY A 69 1.28 -30.85 -27.33
C GLY A 69 1.17 -31.10 -28.83
N ALA A 70 1.49 -30.09 -29.64
CA ALA A 70 1.61 -30.25 -31.09
C ALA A 70 2.72 -31.28 -31.41
N PRO A 71 2.51 -32.19 -32.38
CA PRO A 71 3.54 -33.14 -32.80
C PRO A 71 4.84 -32.42 -33.17
N GLY A 72 5.95 -32.77 -32.51
CA GLY A 72 7.26 -32.14 -32.72
C GLY A 72 7.50 -30.83 -31.95
N HIS A 73 6.48 -30.28 -31.30
CA HIS A 73 6.53 -29.07 -30.48
C HIS A 73 5.70 -29.26 -29.21
N GLU A 74 6.18 -30.13 -28.31
CA GLU A 74 5.40 -30.62 -27.17
C GLU A 74 5.01 -29.53 -26.17
N GLU A 75 5.74 -28.41 -26.14
CA GLU A 75 5.44 -27.22 -25.34
C GLU A 75 4.26 -26.39 -25.88
N PHE A 76 3.88 -26.59 -27.16
CA PHE A 76 2.80 -25.83 -27.82
C PHE A 76 1.49 -26.62 -27.76
N ALA A 77 0.60 -26.27 -26.83
CA ALA A 77 -0.63 -27.03 -26.58
C ALA A 77 -1.68 -26.82 -27.68
N VAL A 78 -2.18 -27.92 -28.25
CA VAL A 78 -3.28 -27.94 -29.24
C VAL A 78 -4.58 -28.50 -28.68
N GLY A 79 -4.54 -28.95 -27.43
CA GLY A 79 -5.66 -29.48 -26.68
C GLY A 79 -5.23 -29.91 -25.28
N ALA A 80 -6.11 -30.58 -24.56
CA ALA A 80 -5.79 -31.25 -23.32
C ALA A 80 -6.69 -32.47 -23.10
N LEU A 81 -6.21 -33.37 -22.25
CA LEU A 81 -6.91 -34.56 -21.78
C LEU A 81 -7.15 -34.42 -20.28
N ALA A 82 -8.40 -34.58 -19.85
CA ALA A 82 -8.81 -34.48 -18.45
C ALA A 82 -9.23 -35.84 -17.88
N SER A 83 -9.29 -35.90 -16.55
CA SER A 83 -9.83 -37.03 -15.80
C SER A 83 -11.14 -37.57 -16.38
N GLY A 84 -11.26 -38.90 -16.46
CA GLY A 84 -12.37 -39.58 -17.15
C GLY A 84 -12.18 -39.77 -18.66
N GLY A 85 -10.97 -39.49 -19.19
CA GLY A 85 -10.62 -39.74 -20.59
C GLY A 85 -11.17 -38.71 -21.58
N ARG A 86 -11.58 -37.54 -21.09
CA ARG A 86 -12.16 -36.48 -21.93
C ARG A 86 -11.07 -35.71 -22.65
N VAL A 87 -11.21 -35.59 -23.97
CA VAL A 87 -10.27 -34.91 -24.87
C VAL A 87 -10.89 -33.58 -25.30
N VAL A 88 -10.22 -32.48 -25.00
CA VAL A 88 -10.55 -31.13 -25.45
C VAL A 88 -9.52 -30.71 -26.49
N ILE A 89 -9.96 -30.21 -27.65
CA ILE A 89 -9.09 -29.86 -28.78
C ILE A 89 -9.39 -28.42 -29.22
N ASN A 90 -8.36 -27.65 -29.56
CA ASN A 90 -8.50 -26.38 -30.24
C ASN A 90 -8.50 -26.63 -31.76
N ASP A 91 -9.70 -26.65 -32.36
CA ASP A 91 -9.90 -26.94 -33.78
C ASP A 91 -9.16 -25.97 -34.71
N ASP A 92 -9.06 -24.69 -34.33
CA ASP A 92 -8.36 -23.68 -35.11
C ASP A 92 -6.84 -23.94 -35.15
N MET A 93 -6.26 -24.37 -34.03
CA MET A 93 -4.85 -24.78 -33.96
C MET A 93 -4.57 -26.06 -34.72
N VAL A 94 -5.45 -27.06 -34.61
CA VAL A 94 -5.32 -28.32 -35.37
C VAL A 94 -5.34 -28.05 -36.88
N ARG A 95 -6.22 -27.14 -37.34
CA ARG A 95 -6.29 -26.70 -38.74
C ARG A 95 -5.05 -25.89 -39.15
N ALA A 96 -4.65 -24.91 -38.35
CA ALA A 96 -3.51 -24.04 -38.64
C ALA A 96 -2.19 -24.83 -38.76
N LEU A 97 -1.99 -25.81 -37.88
CA LEU A 97 -0.80 -26.65 -37.84
C LEU A 97 -0.89 -27.90 -38.73
N ARG A 98 -2.01 -28.09 -39.45
CA ARG A 98 -2.29 -29.25 -40.31
C ARG A 98 -2.06 -30.59 -39.61
N ILE A 99 -2.45 -30.66 -38.34
CA ILE A 99 -2.29 -31.87 -37.53
C ILE A 99 -3.27 -32.92 -38.02
N THR A 100 -2.74 -34.09 -38.38
CA THR A 100 -3.59 -35.19 -38.84
C THR A 100 -4.34 -35.85 -37.67
N PRO A 101 -5.52 -36.45 -37.92
CA PRO A 101 -6.23 -37.19 -36.88
C PRO A 101 -5.41 -38.32 -36.25
N GLN A 102 -4.48 -38.92 -37.00
CA GLN A 102 -3.62 -39.97 -36.48
C GLN A 102 -2.59 -39.41 -35.49
N GLN A 103 -1.92 -38.31 -35.84
CA GLN A 103 -0.96 -37.67 -34.94
C GLN A 103 -1.62 -37.20 -33.64
N LEU A 104 -2.84 -36.67 -33.72
CA LEU A 104 -3.58 -36.25 -32.53
C LEU A 104 -3.96 -37.44 -31.64
N ARG A 105 -4.38 -38.57 -32.23
CA ARG A 105 -4.63 -39.82 -31.50
C ARG A 105 -3.37 -40.34 -30.81
N ASP A 106 -2.23 -40.36 -31.51
CA ASP A 106 -0.98 -40.85 -30.94
C ASP A 106 -0.54 -40.01 -29.72
N VAL A 107 -0.73 -38.68 -29.78
CA VAL A 107 -0.49 -37.78 -28.64
C VAL A 107 -1.51 -38.05 -27.53
N ALA A 108 -2.80 -38.15 -27.84
CA ALA A 108 -3.84 -38.43 -26.84
C ALA A 108 -3.65 -39.77 -26.12
N ASP A 109 -3.25 -40.84 -26.83
CA ASP A 109 -2.99 -42.16 -26.25
C ASP A 109 -1.75 -42.16 -25.34
N ARG A 110 -0.72 -41.40 -25.70
CA ARG A 110 0.47 -41.22 -24.87
C ARG A 110 0.13 -40.46 -23.59
N GLU A 111 -0.53 -39.31 -23.72
CA GLU A 111 -0.94 -38.49 -22.59
C GLU A 111 -1.99 -39.19 -21.71
N GLY A 112 -2.85 -40.03 -22.30
CA GLY A 112 -3.84 -40.84 -21.60
C GLY A 112 -3.24 -41.94 -20.74
N ARG A 113 -2.16 -42.58 -21.18
CA ARG A 113 -1.43 -43.54 -20.35
C ARG A 113 -0.81 -42.88 -19.11
N GLU A 114 -0.24 -41.69 -19.26
CA GLU A 114 0.30 -40.93 -18.13
C GLU A 114 -0.81 -40.37 -17.22
N LEU A 115 -1.94 -39.93 -17.78
CA LEU A 115 -3.12 -39.54 -17.01
C LEU A 115 -3.59 -40.69 -16.11
N ALA A 116 -3.79 -41.87 -16.70
CA ALA A 116 -4.23 -43.07 -15.97
C ALA A 116 -3.22 -43.49 -14.88
N ARG A 117 -1.91 -43.40 -15.17
CA ARG A 117 -0.86 -43.66 -14.16
C ARG A 117 -0.97 -42.73 -12.96
N ARG A 118 -1.18 -41.43 -13.19
CA ARG A 118 -1.32 -40.42 -12.11
C ARG A 118 -2.63 -40.56 -11.35
N GLU A 119 -3.74 -40.84 -12.04
CA GLU A 119 -5.03 -41.12 -11.39
C GLU A 119 -4.90 -42.30 -10.43
N ALA A 120 -4.30 -43.40 -10.88
CA ALA A 120 -4.04 -44.56 -10.04
C ALA A 120 -3.13 -44.21 -8.84
N ALA A 121 -2.06 -43.45 -9.08
CA ALA A 121 -1.10 -43.08 -8.04
C ALA A 121 -1.70 -42.15 -6.96
N TYR A 122 -2.56 -41.20 -7.32
CA TYR A 122 -3.12 -40.23 -6.37
C TYR A 122 -4.37 -40.75 -5.65
N ARG A 123 -5.19 -41.54 -6.33
CA ARG A 123 -6.45 -42.03 -5.77
C ARG A 123 -6.27 -43.23 -4.85
N ASP A 124 -5.23 -44.03 -5.03
CA ASP A 124 -4.91 -45.20 -4.20
C ASP A 124 -6.12 -46.14 -4.02
N GLY A 125 -6.88 -46.35 -5.10
CA GLY A 125 -8.10 -47.17 -5.12
C GLY A 125 -9.41 -46.42 -4.78
N ARG A 126 -9.37 -45.14 -4.42
CA ARG A 126 -10.58 -44.32 -4.21
C ARG A 126 -11.28 -43.96 -5.52
N LEU A 127 -12.60 -43.95 -5.50
CA LEU A 127 -13.41 -43.50 -6.64
C LEU A 127 -13.32 -41.96 -6.81
N PRO A 128 -13.44 -41.45 -8.05
CA PRO A 128 -13.70 -40.03 -8.31
C PRO A 128 -14.86 -39.48 -7.50
N VAL A 129 -14.66 -38.32 -6.87
CA VAL A 129 -15.73 -37.63 -6.16
C VAL A 129 -16.76 -37.14 -7.20
N ALA A 130 -18.04 -37.39 -6.92
CA ALA A 130 -19.12 -36.94 -7.78
C ALA A 130 -19.20 -35.40 -7.78
N VAL A 131 -19.13 -34.83 -8.98
CA VAL A 131 -19.16 -33.37 -9.23
C VAL A 131 -20.58 -32.87 -9.52
N ALA A 132 -21.44 -33.72 -10.08
CA ALA A 132 -22.79 -33.34 -10.51
C ALA A 132 -23.60 -32.71 -9.37
N GLY A 133 -24.18 -31.54 -9.62
CA GLY A 133 -24.99 -30.78 -8.67
C GLY A 133 -24.23 -30.18 -7.48
N LYS A 134 -22.89 -30.21 -7.47
CA LYS A 134 -22.05 -29.60 -6.43
C LYS A 134 -21.54 -28.22 -6.84
N THR A 135 -21.20 -27.42 -5.83
CA THR A 135 -20.38 -26.21 -5.98
C THR A 135 -18.91 -26.62 -6.01
N VAL A 136 -18.24 -26.45 -7.16
CA VAL A 136 -16.83 -26.86 -7.35
C VAL A 136 -15.91 -25.65 -7.28
N LEU A 137 -14.96 -25.69 -6.35
CA LEU A 137 -13.85 -24.75 -6.28
C LEU A 137 -12.63 -25.38 -6.95
N LEU A 138 -12.33 -24.95 -8.18
CA LEU A 138 -11.21 -25.44 -8.98
C LEU A 138 -9.96 -24.60 -8.69
N VAL A 139 -8.98 -25.21 -8.04
CA VAL A 139 -7.80 -24.52 -7.48
C VAL A 139 -6.52 -24.91 -8.20
N ASP A 140 -5.68 -23.93 -8.54
CA ASP A 140 -4.30 -24.13 -9.02
C ASP A 140 -3.31 -23.23 -8.26
N ASP A 141 -1.99 -23.47 -8.41
CA ASP A 141 -0.96 -22.62 -7.78
C ASP A 141 -0.72 -21.29 -8.50
N GLY A 142 -1.30 -21.12 -9.68
CA GLY A 142 -1.45 -19.86 -10.37
C GLY A 142 -1.92 -20.08 -11.81
N LEU A 143 -2.19 -18.99 -12.50
CA LEU A 143 -2.79 -19.03 -13.83
C LEU A 143 -2.01 -18.12 -14.77
N ALA A 144 -1.16 -18.70 -15.62
CA ALA A 144 -0.40 -17.94 -16.62
C ALA A 144 -1.19 -17.76 -17.92
N THR A 145 -1.18 -18.78 -18.79
CA THR A 145 -1.89 -18.77 -20.09
C THR A 145 -3.24 -19.46 -20.04
N GLY A 146 -3.60 -20.05 -18.90
CA GLY A 146 -4.91 -20.69 -18.71
C GLY A 146 -5.14 -22.03 -19.39
N ALA A 147 -4.28 -22.52 -20.29
CA ALA A 147 -4.59 -23.69 -21.12
C ALA A 147 -5.00 -24.97 -20.33
N SER A 148 -4.29 -25.31 -19.24
CA SER A 148 -4.66 -26.45 -18.39
C SER A 148 -5.99 -26.22 -17.65
N MET A 149 -6.19 -24.99 -17.16
CA MET A 149 -7.40 -24.58 -16.45
C MET A 149 -8.62 -24.61 -17.39
N PHE A 150 -8.46 -24.14 -18.63
CA PHE A 150 -9.51 -24.13 -19.64
C PHE A 150 -10.01 -25.54 -19.96
N ALA A 151 -9.10 -26.50 -20.11
CA ALA A 151 -9.48 -27.89 -20.32
C ALA A 151 -10.14 -28.51 -19.08
N ALA A 152 -9.72 -28.13 -17.87
CA ALA A 152 -10.40 -28.56 -16.66
C ALA A 152 -11.84 -28.01 -16.59
N VAL A 153 -12.02 -26.72 -16.89
CA VAL A 153 -13.34 -26.07 -16.93
C VAL A 153 -14.28 -26.76 -17.90
N GLN A 154 -13.83 -27.05 -19.13
CA GLN A 154 -14.66 -27.75 -20.11
C GLN A 154 -15.05 -29.15 -19.64
N ALA A 155 -14.09 -29.93 -19.14
CA ALA A 155 -14.35 -31.29 -18.65
C ALA A 155 -15.27 -31.30 -17.41
N LEU A 156 -15.23 -30.26 -16.58
CA LEU A 156 -16.10 -30.11 -15.41
C LEU A 156 -17.49 -29.63 -15.80
N ARG A 157 -17.66 -28.70 -16.76
CA ARG A 157 -18.99 -28.25 -17.22
C ARG A 157 -19.83 -29.41 -17.75
N GLU A 158 -19.23 -30.34 -18.49
CA GLU A 158 -19.93 -31.55 -18.93
C GLU A 158 -20.23 -32.56 -17.79
N ALA A 159 -19.71 -32.35 -16.59
CA ALA A 159 -20.08 -33.11 -15.39
C ALA A 159 -21.25 -32.47 -14.62
N GLU A 160 -21.83 -31.39 -15.15
CA GLU A 160 -23.00 -30.68 -14.63
C GLU A 160 -22.89 -30.28 -13.14
N PRO A 161 -21.83 -29.55 -12.72
CA PRO A 161 -21.80 -28.93 -11.40
C PRO A 161 -22.91 -27.88 -11.27
N ALA A 162 -23.34 -27.61 -10.04
CA ALA A 162 -24.29 -26.53 -9.76
C ALA A 162 -23.64 -25.15 -9.93
N GLU A 163 -22.36 -25.03 -9.55
CA GLU A 163 -21.54 -23.82 -9.65
C GLU A 163 -20.09 -24.25 -9.85
N LEU A 164 -19.35 -23.54 -10.69
CA LEU A 164 -17.93 -23.74 -10.95
C LEU A 164 -17.19 -22.42 -10.72
N VAL A 165 -16.31 -22.42 -9.72
CA VAL A 165 -15.51 -21.25 -9.33
C VAL A 165 -14.04 -21.57 -9.53
N ILE A 166 -13.31 -20.69 -10.22
CA ILE A 166 -11.85 -20.77 -10.28
C ILE A 166 -11.27 -20.01 -9.11
N ALA A 167 -10.32 -20.61 -8.40
CA ALA A 167 -9.60 -19.93 -7.34
C ALA A 167 -8.09 -20.11 -7.50
N VAL A 168 -7.37 -18.99 -7.69
CA VAL A 168 -5.92 -19.02 -7.93
C VAL A 168 -5.19 -17.93 -7.13
N PRO A 169 -3.95 -18.19 -6.65
CA PRO A 169 -3.19 -17.18 -5.93
C PRO A 169 -2.71 -16.01 -6.80
N ALA A 170 -2.28 -16.29 -8.03
CA ALA A 170 -1.74 -15.27 -8.93
C ALA A 170 -2.11 -15.52 -10.40
N ALA A 171 -2.54 -14.48 -11.11
CA ALA A 171 -2.88 -14.53 -12.53
C ALA A 171 -2.82 -13.14 -13.22
N PRO A 172 -2.59 -13.05 -14.54
CA PRO A 172 -2.82 -11.81 -15.28
C PRO A 172 -4.30 -11.42 -15.24
N GLU A 173 -4.58 -10.11 -15.14
CA GLU A 173 -5.95 -9.57 -15.17
C GLU A 173 -6.71 -10.00 -16.44
N SER A 174 -6.03 -9.98 -17.60
CA SER A 174 -6.60 -10.42 -18.88
C SER A 174 -7.07 -11.88 -18.83
N THR A 175 -6.31 -12.76 -18.21
CA THR A 175 -6.65 -14.17 -18.10
C THR A 175 -7.81 -14.38 -17.12
N CYS A 176 -7.85 -13.65 -16.00
CA CYS A 176 -9.01 -13.65 -15.12
C CYS A 176 -10.30 -13.19 -15.83
N ALA A 177 -10.22 -12.14 -16.65
CA ALA A 177 -11.35 -11.64 -17.41
C ALA A 177 -11.85 -12.65 -18.46
N GLU A 178 -10.94 -13.36 -19.14
CA GLU A 178 -11.30 -14.45 -20.07
C GLU A 178 -12.04 -15.59 -19.35
N PHE A 179 -11.57 -15.98 -18.16
CA PHE A 179 -12.23 -17.03 -17.39
C PHE A 179 -13.56 -16.61 -16.79
N ALA A 180 -13.71 -15.36 -16.36
CA ALA A 180 -14.97 -14.84 -15.84
C ALA A 180 -16.13 -14.92 -16.86
N ALA A 181 -15.82 -15.03 -18.15
CA ALA A 181 -16.83 -15.25 -19.19
C ALA A 181 -17.28 -16.72 -19.32
N VAL A 182 -16.55 -17.68 -18.74
CA VAL A 182 -16.77 -19.13 -18.93
C VAL A 182 -16.91 -19.92 -17.64
N VAL A 183 -16.91 -19.28 -16.47
CA VAL A 183 -17.22 -19.88 -15.16
C VAL A 183 -18.17 -18.99 -14.37
N ASP A 184 -18.68 -19.46 -13.23
CA ASP A 184 -19.65 -18.70 -12.42
C ASP A 184 -18.94 -17.59 -11.62
N ASP A 185 -17.70 -17.83 -11.17
CA ASP A 185 -16.86 -16.81 -10.53
C ASP A 185 -15.35 -17.12 -10.66
N VAL A 186 -14.52 -16.08 -10.56
CA VAL A 186 -13.06 -16.17 -10.55
C VAL A 186 -12.51 -15.40 -9.35
N VAL A 187 -11.97 -16.16 -8.37
CA VAL A 187 -11.30 -15.62 -7.19
C VAL A 187 -9.80 -15.65 -7.39
N CYS A 188 -9.20 -14.48 -7.62
CA CYS A 188 -7.75 -14.32 -7.75
C CYS A 188 -7.20 -13.50 -6.59
N ALA A 189 -6.22 -14.03 -5.85
CA ALA A 189 -5.67 -13.30 -4.71
C ALA A 189 -4.84 -12.09 -5.18
N SER A 190 -3.93 -12.27 -6.14
CA SER A 190 -3.08 -11.21 -6.70
C SER A 190 -3.06 -11.21 -8.23
N MET A 191 -3.10 -10.03 -8.84
CA MET A 191 -3.00 -9.87 -10.30
C MET A 191 -1.77 -9.04 -10.68
N PRO A 192 -0.56 -9.63 -10.69
CA PRO A 192 0.66 -8.87 -10.89
C PRO A 192 0.81 -8.40 -12.35
N THR A 193 1.31 -7.18 -12.54
CA THR A 193 1.59 -6.58 -13.85
C THR A 193 2.99 -5.94 -13.86
N PRO A 194 3.91 -6.36 -14.76
CA PRO A 194 3.76 -7.44 -15.74
C PRO A 194 3.70 -8.83 -15.08
N PHE A 195 2.94 -9.74 -15.66
CA PHE A 195 2.91 -11.15 -15.26
C PHE A 195 3.85 -11.94 -16.16
N MET A 196 4.93 -12.49 -15.61
CA MET A 196 5.89 -13.30 -16.39
C MET A 196 5.65 -14.80 -16.19
N ALA A 197 5.61 -15.27 -14.94
CA ALA A 197 5.40 -16.68 -14.62
C ALA A 197 4.74 -16.87 -13.24
N VAL A 198 4.04 -17.98 -13.05
CA VAL A 198 3.40 -18.32 -11.75
C VAL A 198 4.43 -18.36 -10.61
N GLY A 199 5.59 -18.95 -10.85
CA GLY A 199 6.61 -19.14 -9.80
C GLY A 199 7.22 -17.84 -9.27
N GLU A 200 7.07 -16.73 -10.00
CA GLU A 200 7.54 -15.42 -9.58
C GLU A 200 6.72 -14.82 -8.45
N SER A 201 5.49 -15.30 -8.26
CA SER A 201 4.64 -14.91 -7.12
C SER A 201 5.06 -15.56 -5.80
N TYR A 202 6.06 -16.44 -5.81
CA TYR A 202 6.47 -17.24 -4.66
C TYR A 202 7.95 -17.06 -4.30
N TRP A 203 8.25 -16.98 -3.00
CA TRP A 203 9.64 -17.06 -2.51
C TRP A 203 10.20 -18.48 -2.61
N ASP A 204 9.38 -19.49 -2.32
CA ASP A 204 9.65 -20.91 -2.54
C ASP A 204 8.61 -21.50 -3.50
N PHE A 205 9.06 -21.79 -4.72
CA PHE A 205 8.27 -22.46 -5.75
C PHE A 205 8.83 -23.84 -6.12
N SER A 206 9.40 -24.55 -5.15
CA SER A 206 9.91 -25.92 -5.33
C SER A 206 8.89 -26.86 -5.97
N GLN A 207 9.36 -27.85 -6.72
CA GLN A 207 8.49 -28.77 -7.46
C GLN A 207 7.72 -29.68 -6.51
N VAL A 208 6.39 -29.72 -6.65
CA VAL A 208 5.51 -30.63 -5.89
C VAL A 208 5.70 -32.06 -6.37
N SER A 209 6.01 -32.96 -5.44
CA SER A 209 6.20 -34.39 -5.72
C SER A 209 4.89 -35.17 -5.69
N ASP A 210 4.85 -36.33 -6.37
CA ASP A 210 3.70 -37.23 -6.33
C ASP A 210 3.43 -37.75 -4.89
N GLU A 211 4.48 -37.91 -4.08
CA GLU A 211 4.37 -38.29 -2.66
C GLU A 211 3.69 -37.19 -1.83
N GLU A 212 4.03 -35.93 -2.07
CA GLU A 212 3.38 -34.80 -1.43
C GLU A 212 1.89 -34.71 -1.77
N VAL A 213 1.53 -34.89 -3.05
CA VAL A 213 0.13 -34.95 -3.50
C VAL A 213 -0.62 -36.07 -2.77
N ARG A 214 -0.04 -37.29 -2.72
CA ARG A 214 -0.64 -38.42 -1.99
C ARG A 214 -0.85 -38.12 -0.51
N ARG A 215 0.16 -37.55 0.15
CA ARG A 215 0.09 -37.18 1.57
C ARG A 215 -1.02 -36.17 1.84
N LEU A 216 -1.15 -35.13 1.02
CA LEU A 216 -2.19 -34.12 1.17
C LEU A 216 -3.59 -34.70 0.93
N LEU A 217 -3.78 -35.49 -0.14
CA LEU A 217 -5.07 -36.14 -0.42
C LEU A 217 -5.46 -37.20 0.62
N ALA A 218 -4.51 -37.74 1.38
CA ALA A 218 -4.78 -38.67 2.48
C ALA A 218 -5.05 -37.95 3.82
N THR A 219 -4.71 -36.65 3.91
CA THR A 219 -4.92 -35.86 5.12
C THR A 219 -6.33 -35.26 5.11
N PRO A 220 -7.23 -35.64 6.04
CA PRO A 220 -8.63 -35.20 6.01
C PRO A 220 -8.78 -33.68 6.09
N THR A 221 -9.70 -33.15 5.30
CA THR A 221 -10.16 -31.75 5.35
C THR A 221 -11.57 -31.62 5.94
N THR A 222 -12.28 -32.76 6.14
CA THR A 222 -13.64 -32.85 6.71
C THR A 222 -13.72 -33.91 7.83
N GLY A 223 -14.26 -33.55 9.01
CA GLY A 223 -14.45 -34.43 10.18
C GLY A 223 -13.15 -35.03 10.76
N ILE A 224 -12.85 -35.11 12.05
CA ILE A 224 -13.56 -35.01 13.33
C ILE A 224 -13.10 -33.73 14.03
N PRO A 225 -13.95 -33.01 14.79
CA PRO A 225 -13.48 -32.13 15.85
C PRO A 225 -12.85 -33.04 16.91
N VAL A 226 -11.60 -33.46 16.71
CA VAL A 226 -10.80 -33.82 17.87
C VAL A 226 -10.91 -32.57 18.74
N ILE A 227 -11.34 -32.72 20.00
CA ILE A 227 -11.15 -31.70 21.03
C ILE A 227 -9.62 -31.58 21.22
N ARG A 228 -8.93 -31.12 20.19
CA ARG A 228 -7.75 -30.29 20.33
C ARG A 228 -8.32 -28.99 20.86
N PRO A 229 -7.70 -28.33 21.85
CA PRO A 229 -8.02 -26.93 22.07
C PRO A 229 -8.02 -26.27 20.70
N SER A 230 -9.17 -25.71 20.29
CA SER A 230 -9.28 -25.06 18.98
C SER A 230 -8.09 -24.11 18.90
N THR A 231 -7.22 -24.30 17.92
CA THR A 231 -6.09 -23.39 17.74
C THR A 231 -6.72 -22.01 17.63
N PRO A 232 -6.38 -21.06 18.53
CA PRO A 232 -7.08 -19.79 18.57
C PRO A 232 -6.95 -19.13 17.19
N THR A 233 -8.06 -18.59 16.69
CA THR A 233 -8.04 -17.86 15.42
C THR A 233 -7.07 -16.68 15.52
N PRO A 234 -6.53 -16.18 14.40
CA PRO A 234 -5.71 -14.97 14.43
C PRO A 234 -6.39 -13.81 15.17
N ALA A 235 -7.71 -13.62 15.00
CA ALA A 235 -8.48 -12.59 15.70
C ALA A 235 -8.56 -12.84 17.22
N GLU A 236 -8.74 -14.09 17.67
CA GLU A 236 -8.73 -14.44 19.10
C GLU A 236 -7.35 -14.19 19.73
N VAL A 237 -6.27 -14.55 19.03
CA VAL A 237 -4.90 -14.26 19.47
C VAL A 237 -4.70 -12.75 19.60
N LEU A 238 -5.12 -11.99 18.59
CA LEU A 238 -4.99 -10.53 18.61
C LEU A 238 -5.87 -9.86 19.66
N ASN A 239 -7.08 -10.36 19.92
CA ASN A 239 -7.94 -9.81 20.97
C ASN A 239 -7.27 -9.91 22.35
N VAL A 240 -6.55 -11.00 22.62
CA VAL A 240 -5.80 -11.17 23.86
C VAL A 240 -4.55 -10.27 23.91
N ALA A 241 -3.88 -10.05 22.78
CA ALA A 241 -2.69 -9.21 22.68
C ALA A 241 -2.99 -7.70 22.54
N ALA A 242 -4.24 -7.34 22.23
CA ALA A 242 -4.66 -5.98 21.96
C ALA A 242 -4.72 -5.13 23.24
N ILE A 243 -4.07 -3.97 23.18
CA ILE A 243 -4.08 -2.95 24.22
C ILE A 243 -5.24 -2.00 23.94
N ASN A 244 -6.10 -1.76 24.95
CA ASN A 244 -7.22 -0.82 24.80
C ASN A 244 -6.70 0.60 24.58
N SER A 245 -7.10 1.23 23.46
CA SER A 245 -6.64 2.55 23.04
C SER A 245 -7.85 3.36 22.60
N PRO A 246 -8.68 3.85 23.54
CA PRO A 246 -9.87 4.64 23.19
C PRO A 246 -9.46 5.84 22.34
N GLN A 247 -10.28 6.18 21.34
CA GLN A 247 -9.98 7.23 20.34
C GLN A 247 -8.67 7.00 19.55
N GLY A 248 -8.10 5.79 19.59
CA GLY A 248 -6.82 5.49 18.96
C GLY A 248 -5.61 5.99 19.76
N ILE A 249 -5.78 6.37 21.03
CA ILE A 249 -4.69 6.89 21.87
C ILE A 249 -4.23 5.78 22.84
N PRO A 250 -3.03 5.20 22.67
CA PRO A 250 -2.53 4.16 23.56
C PRO A 250 -2.13 4.72 24.93
N PRO A 251 -2.15 3.91 26.00
CA PRO A 251 -1.60 4.28 27.30
C PRO A 251 -0.13 4.70 27.21
N SER A 252 0.29 5.66 28.04
CA SER A 252 1.65 6.24 27.99
C SER A 252 2.77 5.23 28.25
N ASP A 253 2.55 4.22 29.10
CA ASP A 253 3.50 3.13 29.35
C ASP A 253 3.69 2.23 28.12
N VAL A 254 2.63 2.06 27.33
CA VAL A 254 2.67 1.33 26.05
C VAL A 254 3.33 2.17 24.96
N LEU A 255 3.05 3.48 24.90
CA LEU A 255 3.78 4.40 24.03
C LEU A 255 5.27 4.42 24.36
N GLU A 256 5.65 4.43 25.64
CA GLU A 256 7.04 4.34 26.09
C GLU A 256 7.70 3.04 25.62
N ALA A 257 7.03 1.89 25.75
CA ALA A 257 7.55 0.61 25.29
C ALA A 257 7.79 0.55 23.77
N ILE A 258 6.95 1.22 22.97
CA ILE A 258 7.09 1.27 21.52
C ILE A 258 8.15 2.29 21.11
N VAL A 259 8.07 3.51 21.63
CA VAL A 259 8.90 4.65 21.23
C VAL A 259 10.31 4.52 21.79
N GLY A 260 10.46 4.19 23.08
CA GLY A 260 11.75 4.11 23.76
C GLY A 260 12.59 5.37 23.54
N ASP A 261 13.80 5.19 23.02
CA ASP A 261 14.74 6.28 22.70
C ASP A 261 14.75 6.67 21.21
N ALA A 262 13.71 6.29 20.46
CA ALA A 262 13.62 6.62 19.04
C ALA A 262 13.80 8.11 18.78
N ARG A 263 14.63 8.41 17.79
CA ARG A 263 14.89 9.76 17.31
C ARG A 263 13.86 10.20 16.28
N VAL A 264 13.32 9.26 15.51
CA VAL A 264 12.28 9.54 14.52
C VAL A 264 11.10 8.60 14.73
N VAL A 265 9.91 9.17 14.95
CA VAL A 265 8.66 8.41 15.08
C VAL A 265 7.75 8.80 13.93
N LEU A 266 7.51 7.88 13.00
CA LEU A 266 6.62 8.07 11.87
C LEU A 266 5.24 7.53 12.24
N ILE A 267 4.23 8.38 12.14
CA ILE A 267 2.84 8.07 12.46
C ILE A 267 2.01 8.19 11.18
N GLY A 268 1.61 7.02 10.69
CA GLY A 268 0.87 6.81 9.45
C GLY A 268 -0.60 7.19 9.56
N GLU A 269 -1.32 7.08 8.44
CA GLU A 269 -2.78 6.99 8.42
C GLU A 269 -3.23 6.18 7.21
N SER A 270 -4.29 5.36 7.34
CA SER A 270 -4.84 4.62 6.19
C SER A 270 -5.79 5.47 5.33
N SER A 271 -6.09 6.70 5.76
CA SER A 271 -6.81 7.68 4.95
C SER A 271 -6.38 9.11 5.23
N HIS A 272 -6.35 9.98 4.22
CA HIS A 272 -6.07 11.43 4.40
C HIS A 272 -7.25 12.25 4.93
N GLY A 273 -8.38 11.61 5.23
CA GLY A 273 -9.65 12.28 5.46
C GLY A 273 -10.41 11.78 6.67
N THR A 274 -9.75 11.12 7.62
CA THR A 274 -10.38 10.53 8.81
C THR A 274 -10.04 11.33 10.06
N HIS A 275 -11.06 11.80 10.77
CA HIS A 275 -10.93 12.66 11.95
C HIS A 275 -10.09 12.00 13.06
N GLU A 276 -10.41 10.77 13.42
CA GLU A 276 -9.77 10.07 14.53
C GLU A 276 -8.28 9.78 14.26
N PHE A 277 -7.86 9.67 12.99
CA PHE A 277 -6.45 9.51 12.66
C PHE A 277 -5.65 10.78 12.92
N TYR A 278 -6.21 11.94 12.57
CA TYR A 278 -5.59 13.23 12.89
C TYR A 278 -5.58 13.49 14.39
N GLU A 279 -6.66 13.16 15.10
CA GLU A 279 -6.76 13.32 16.55
C GLU A 279 -5.73 12.44 17.27
N ALA A 280 -5.65 11.15 16.94
CA ALA A 280 -4.66 10.25 17.52
C ALA A 280 -3.23 10.70 17.21
N ARG A 281 -2.92 11.13 15.97
CA ARG A 281 -1.60 11.70 15.62
C ARG A 281 -1.27 12.92 16.46
N ALA A 282 -2.22 13.85 16.62
CA ALA A 282 -2.05 15.05 17.42
C ALA A 282 -1.75 14.69 18.88
N GLU A 283 -2.57 13.86 19.53
CA GLU A 283 -2.40 13.52 20.95
C GLU A 283 -1.12 12.72 21.23
N ILE A 284 -0.78 11.73 20.38
CA ILE A 284 0.49 11.01 20.49
C ILE A 284 1.66 11.98 20.34
N THR A 285 1.58 12.93 19.42
CA THR A 285 2.64 13.91 19.19
C THR A 285 2.77 14.91 20.34
N LYS A 286 1.66 15.31 20.97
CA LYS A 286 1.69 16.12 22.20
C LYS A 286 2.48 15.41 23.29
N TRP A 287 2.20 14.13 23.52
CA TRP A 287 2.95 13.29 24.46
C TRP A 287 4.44 13.17 24.08
N LEU A 288 4.76 12.97 22.80
CA LEU A 288 6.16 12.94 22.33
C LEU A 288 6.90 14.25 22.63
N ILE A 289 6.24 15.39 22.45
CA ILE A 289 6.83 16.71 22.71
C ILE A 289 7.00 16.92 24.22
N GLU A 290 5.96 16.67 25.01
CA GLU A 290 5.96 16.95 26.45
C GLU A 290 6.82 15.99 27.27
N GLU A 291 6.79 14.69 26.94
CA GLU A 291 7.41 13.64 27.76
C GLU A 291 8.71 13.09 27.15
N LYS A 292 8.87 13.15 25.82
CA LYS A 292 10.01 12.54 25.11
C LYS A 292 10.96 13.55 24.47
N GLY A 293 10.70 14.84 24.63
CA GLY A 293 11.57 15.93 24.16
C GLY A 293 11.62 16.08 22.64
N PHE A 294 10.55 15.71 21.94
CA PHE A 294 10.44 15.94 20.50
C PHE A 294 10.31 17.43 20.22
N ILE A 295 11.05 17.93 19.22
CA ILE A 295 11.14 19.36 18.89
C ILE A 295 10.75 19.65 17.43
N GLY A 296 10.25 18.67 16.72
CA GLY A 296 9.80 18.85 15.34
C GLY A 296 8.65 17.92 15.01
N VAL A 297 7.69 18.47 14.28
CA VAL A 297 6.64 17.73 13.58
C VAL A 297 6.86 17.94 12.10
N ALA A 298 7.14 16.89 11.34
CA ALA A 298 7.38 16.95 9.91
C ALA A 298 6.22 16.25 9.18
N ALA A 299 5.39 17.01 8.48
CA ALA A 299 4.21 16.52 7.80
C ALA A 299 4.48 16.27 6.31
N GLU A 300 3.73 15.33 5.70
CA GLU A 300 3.58 15.15 4.25
C GLU A 300 2.83 16.35 3.64
N ALA A 301 3.44 17.52 3.80
CA ALA A 301 2.91 18.83 3.51
C ALA A 301 3.94 19.61 2.69
N ASP A 302 3.46 20.52 1.87
CA ASP A 302 4.29 21.43 1.10
C ASP A 302 5.18 22.27 2.05
N TRP A 303 6.48 22.30 1.77
CA TRP A 303 7.48 22.99 2.60
C TRP A 303 7.12 24.44 2.95
N PRO A 304 6.80 25.34 2.00
CA PRO A 304 6.50 26.74 2.32
C PRO A 304 5.24 26.92 3.17
N ASP A 305 4.22 26.09 2.96
CA ASP A 305 2.94 26.20 3.66
C ASP A 305 3.04 25.74 5.10
N ALA A 306 3.71 24.60 5.33
CA ALA A 306 4.01 24.13 6.67
C ALA A 306 4.96 25.09 7.40
N TYR A 307 5.91 25.73 6.70
CA TYR A 307 6.81 26.70 7.32
C TYR A 307 6.11 28.00 7.75
N ARG A 308 5.01 28.39 7.07
CA ARG A 308 4.14 29.47 7.57
C ARG A 308 3.55 29.11 8.95
N VAL A 309 3.07 27.87 9.09
CA VAL A 309 2.63 27.33 10.40
C VAL A 309 3.80 27.30 11.40
N ASN A 310 5.01 26.92 10.98
CA ASN A 310 6.20 26.98 11.83
C ASN A 310 6.43 28.38 12.42
N ARG A 311 6.34 29.41 11.57
CA ARG A 311 6.50 30.80 11.99
C ARG A 311 5.40 31.20 12.98
N TYR A 312 4.16 30.78 12.75
CA TYR A 312 3.06 30.99 13.69
C TYR A 312 3.33 30.35 15.06
N VAL A 313 3.62 29.05 15.10
CA VAL A 313 3.77 28.31 16.37
C VAL A 313 5.01 28.72 17.16
N ARG A 314 6.02 29.31 16.50
CA ARG A 314 7.23 29.85 17.14
C ARG A 314 7.16 31.35 17.43
N SER A 315 6.04 32.00 17.13
CA SER A 315 5.84 33.46 17.28
C SER A 315 6.83 34.30 16.46
N LEU A 316 7.19 33.82 15.26
CA LEU A 316 8.08 34.49 14.30
C LEU A 316 7.34 35.08 13.08
N GLY A 317 6.03 34.83 12.97
CA GLY A 317 5.18 35.31 11.87
C GLY A 317 4.21 36.42 12.28
N GLU A 318 3.43 36.90 11.31
CA GLU A 318 2.42 37.94 11.48
C GLU A 318 0.98 37.40 11.64
N ASP A 319 0.78 36.10 11.41
CA ASP A 319 -0.54 35.48 11.51
C ASP A 319 -1.08 35.53 12.95
N ALA A 320 -2.33 36.00 13.10
CA ALA A 320 -2.92 36.24 14.41
C ALA A 320 -3.44 34.96 15.09
N ASP A 321 -3.83 33.97 14.31
CA ASP A 321 -4.43 32.70 14.74
C ASP A 321 -4.03 31.54 13.81
N ALA A 322 -4.26 30.31 14.25
CA ALA A 322 -3.91 29.12 13.49
C ALA A 322 -4.70 28.99 12.18
N GLU A 323 -5.93 29.50 12.11
CA GLU A 323 -6.71 29.46 10.86
C GLU A 323 -6.05 30.30 9.77
N GLN A 324 -5.52 31.48 10.11
CA GLN A 324 -4.73 32.33 9.22
C GLN A 324 -3.43 31.66 8.78
N ALA A 325 -2.70 31.05 9.73
CA ALA A 325 -1.47 30.32 9.43
C ALA A 325 -1.70 29.15 8.45
N LEU A 326 -2.84 28.48 8.57
CA LEU A 326 -3.24 27.38 7.69
C LEU A 326 -3.77 27.82 6.32
N ARG A 327 -3.95 29.12 6.06
CA ARG A 327 -4.37 29.63 4.74
C ARG A 327 -3.32 29.39 3.65
N GLY A 328 -2.08 29.02 3.97
CA GLY A 328 -1.11 28.60 2.95
C GLY A 328 -1.58 27.36 2.17
N PHE A 329 -2.31 26.45 2.82
CA PHE A 329 -2.78 25.19 2.22
C PHE A 329 -4.02 25.41 1.33
N GLU A 330 -3.83 26.05 0.18
CA GLU A 330 -4.86 26.34 -0.83
C GLU A 330 -4.92 25.30 -1.95
N ARG A 331 -3.79 24.64 -2.21
CA ARG A 331 -3.67 23.64 -3.27
C ARG A 331 -4.48 22.39 -2.93
N PHE A 332 -4.98 21.70 -3.95
CA PHE A 332 -5.61 20.39 -3.77
C PHE A 332 -4.63 19.40 -3.12
N PRO A 333 -5.07 18.65 -2.09
CA PRO A 333 -6.38 18.67 -1.42
C PRO A 333 -6.54 19.81 -0.38
N GLY A 334 -7.68 20.50 -0.40
CA GLY A 334 -7.93 21.64 0.50
C GLY A 334 -8.26 21.31 1.97
N TRP A 335 -8.20 20.04 2.39
CA TRP A 335 -8.59 19.62 3.76
C TRP A 335 -7.49 18.92 4.54
N MET A 336 -6.49 18.35 3.86
CA MET A 336 -5.50 17.44 4.46
C MET A 336 -4.78 18.10 5.64
N TRP A 337 -4.29 19.33 5.46
CA TRP A 337 -3.67 20.10 6.55
C TRP A 337 -4.52 21.28 7.02
N ARG A 338 -5.55 21.65 6.25
CA ARG A 338 -6.46 22.77 6.55
C ARG A 338 -7.79 22.28 7.12
N ASN A 339 -7.72 21.72 8.32
CA ASN A 339 -8.84 21.14 9.05
C ASN A 339 -8.85 21.57 10.52
N THR A 340 -9.93 21.24 11.22
CA THR A 340 -10.14 21.61 12.62
C THR A 340 -9.09 21.01 13.57
N VAL A 341 -8.66 19.77 13.33
CA VAL A 341 -7.71 19.07 14.21
C VAL A 341 -6.31 19.68 14.11
N VAL A 342 -5.84 19.96 12.89
CA VAL A 342 -4.53 20.61 12.68
C VAL A 342 -4.53 22.05 13.20
N ARG A 343 -5.65 22.78 13.05
CA ARG A 343 -5.82 24.10 13.67
C ARG A 343 -5.64 24.01 15.18
N ASP A 344 -6.37 23.11 15.83
CA ASP A 344 -6.33 22.98 17.30
C ASP A 344 -4.95 22.50 17.78
N PHE A 345 -4.27 21.64 17.01
CA PHE A 345 -2.89 21.24 17.29
C PHE A 345 -1.91 22.41 17.15
N ALA A 346 -2.03 23.24 16.12
CA ALA A 346 -1.17 24.40 15.93
C ALA A 346 -1.35 25.45 17.04
N GLU A 347 -2.59 25.67 17.50
CA GLU A 347 -2.86 26.52 18.66
C GLU A 347 -2.23 25.97 19.94
N TRP A 348 -2.39 24.67 20.17
CA TRP A 348 -1.75 24.02 21.31
C TRP A 348 -0.22 24.12 21.25
N LEU A 349 0.38 23.91 20.08
CA LEU A 349 1.82 23.94 19.87
C LEU A 349 2.40 25.34 20.11
N ARG A 350 1.69 26.38 19.65
CA ARG A 350 2.03 27.77 19.97
C ARG A 350 2.01 28.01 21.48
N GLY A 351 0.93 27.62 22.15
CA GLY A 351 0.83 27.77 23.61
C GLY A 351 1.89 26.99 24.38
N HIS A 352 2.26 25.79 23.91
CA HIS A 352 3.39 25.02 24.44
C HIS A 352 4.71 25.77 24.28
N ASN A 353 4.98 26.29 23.08
CA ASN A 353 6.21 27.03 22.79
C ASN A 353 6.32 28.34 23.58
N GLU A 354 5.23 29.06 23.78
CA GLU A 354 5.22 30.26 24.64
C GLU A 354 5.61 29.91 26.09
N ARG A 355 5.14 28.77 26.62
CA ARG A 355 5.57 28.26 27.94
C ARG A 355 7.04 27.85 27.94
N GLN A 356 7.51 27.13 26.93
CA GLN A 356 8.93 26.74 26.83
C GLN A 356 9.85 27.95 26.77
N THR A 357 9.53 28.96 25.96
CA THR A 357 10.29 30.21 25.87
C THR A 357 10.38 30.90 27.23
N SER A 358 9.30 30.89 28.02
CA SER A 358 9.29 31.52 29.35
C SER A 358 10.24 30.87 30.37
N VAL A 359 10.58 29.59 30.17
CA VAL A 359 11.50 28.82 31.02
C VAL A 359 12.86 28.56 30.37
N GLY A 360 13.14 29.17 29.21
CA GLY A 360 14.39 28.94 28.46
C GLY A 360 14.49 27.57 27.81
N GLY A 361 13.37 26.87 27.63
CA GLY A 361 13.29 25.58 26.94
C GLY A 361 13.33 25.71 25.42
N ARG A 362 13.49 24.56 24.74
CA ARG A 362 13.47 24.49 23.27
C ARG A 362 12.03 24.54 22.77
N GLN A 363 11.80 25.34 21.73
CA GLN A 363 10.53 25.33 21.01
C GLN A 363 10.47 24.13 20.04
N ALA A 364 9.28 23.60 19.86
CA ALA A 364 8.97 22.61 18.83
C ALA A 364 8.43 23.28 17.56
N GLY A 365 8.88 22.84 16.39
CA GLY A 365 8.46 23.40 15.09
C GLY A 365 7.51 22.49 14.31
N PHE A 366 6.88 23.05 13.27
CA PHE A 366 6.02 22.33 12.32
C PHE A 366 6.57 22.51 10.90
N TYR A 367 6.88 21.43 10.19
CA TYR A 367 7.65 21.45 8.95
C TYR A 367 6.97 20.61 7.87
N GLY A 368 7.20 20.97 6.61
CA GLY A 368 6.77 20.17 5.46
C GLY A 368 7.86 19.19 5.04
N LEU A 369 7.50 18.21 4.22
CA LEU A 369 8.45 17.27 3.61
C LEU A 369 8.20 17.10 2.10
N ASP A 370 7.04 17.51 1.61
CA ASP A 370 6.55 17.17 0.28
C ASP A 370 7.04 18.15 -0.80
N LEU A 371 6.95 17.71 -2.07
CA LEU A 371 7.62 18.35 -3.21
C LEU A 371 6.70 19.08 -4.19
N TYR A 372 5.39 19.10 -3.95
CA TYR A 372 4.45 19.60 -4.96
C TYR A 372 4.42 21.14 -5.09
N SER A 373 4.99 21.88 -4.13
CA SER A 373 5.01 23.34 -4.11
C SER A 373 6.06 23.98 -5.03
N LEU A 374 6.22 23.48 -6.26
CA LEU A 374 7.26 23.93 -7.21
C LEU A 374 7.31 25.46 -7.36
N HIS A 375 6.22 26.09 -7.83
CA HIS A 375 6.17 27.52 -8.11
C HIS A 375 6.23 28.37 -6.85
N ARG A 376 5.52 27.97 -5.79
CA ARG A 376 5.57 28.66 -4.49
C ARG A 376 6.99 28.66 -3.92
N SER A 377 7.70 27.53 -4.02
CA SER A 377 9.08 27.41 -3.54
C SER A 377 10.05 28.30 -4.33
N MET A 378 9.86 28.47 -5.65
CA MET A 378 10.62 29.45 -6.44
C MET A 378 10.43 30.87 -5.90
N GLY A 379 9.17 31.24 -5.64
CA GLY A 379 8.80 32.55 -5.09
C GLY A 379 9.47 32.83 -3.74
N GLU A 380 9.53 31.84 -2.85
CA GLU A 380 10.18 31.97 -1.53
C GLU A 380 11.70 32.14 -1.64
N VAL A 381 12.36 31.42 -2.57
CA VAL A 381 13.80 31.62 -2.85
C VAL A 381 14.08 33.04 -3.34
N VAL A 382 13.27 33.54 -4.27
CA VAL A 382 13.42 34.90 -4.80
C VAL A 382 13.17 35.93 -3.70
N THR A 383 12.12 35.76 -2.90
CA THR A 383 11.75 36.67 -1.79
C THR A 383 12.85 36.74 -0.72
N TYR A 384 13.48 35.61 -0.40
CA TYR A 384 14.64 35.59 0.50
C TYR A 384 15.81 36.39 -0.11
N LEU A 385 16.17 36.10 -1.36
CA LEU A 385 17.30 36.76 -2.03
C LEU A 385 17.07 38.26 -2.23
N GLU A 386 15.83 38.72 -2.45
CA GLU A 386 15.53 40.15 -2.52
C GLU A 386 15.97 40.92 -1.27
N LYS A 387 15.93 40.27 -0.11
CA LYS A 387 16.35 40.86 1.18
C LYS A 387 17.86 40.82 1.37
N VAL A 388 18.53 39.73 0.99
CA VAL A 388 19.94 39.48 1.35
C VAL A 388 20.94 39.71 0.21
N ASP A 389 20.53 39.52 -1.05
CA ASP A 389 21.33 39.75 -2.26
C ASP A 389 20.40 40.02 -3.48
N PRO A 390 19.99 41.28 -3.69
CA PRO A 390 19.10 41.65 -4.79
C PRO A 390 19.64 41.29 -6.19
N ALA A 391 20.97 41.22 -6.35
CA ALA A 391 21.58 40.82 -7.62
C ALA A 391 21.42 39.30 -7.85
N ALA A 392 21.58 38.49 -6.81
CA ALA A 392 21.24 37.07 -6.86
C ALA A 392 19.74 36.84 -7.08
N ALA A 393 18.86 37.66 -6.50
CA ALA A 393 17.42 37.60 -6.76
C ALA A 393 17.08 37.83 -8.24
N ALA A 394 17.75 38.78 -8.90
CA ALA A 394 17.57 39.02 -10.34
C ALA A 394 18.00 37.80 -11.18
N ARG A 395 19.13 37.16 -10.82
CA ARG A 395 19.58 35.92 -11.47
C ARG A 395 18.61 34.76 -11.25
N ALA A 396 18.11 34.60 -10.02
CA ALA A 396 17.13 33.57 -9.67
C ALA A 396 15.84 33.69 -10.50
N ARG A 397 15.28 34.90 -10.64
CA ARG A 397 14.11 35.14 -11.50
C ARG A 397 14.39 34.76 -12.95
N ASN A 398 15.56 35.11 -13.49
CA ASN A 398 15.92 34.76 -14.86
C ASN A 398 16.03 33.24 -15.05
N ARG A 399 16.63 32.52 -14.09
CA ARG A 399 16.70 31.06 -14.12
C ARG A 399 15.32 30.40 -14.05
N TYR A 400 14.46 30.86 -13.13
CA TYR A 400 13.11 30.29 -12.99
C TYR A 400 12.14 30.67 -14.11
N ALA A 401 12.44 31.71 -14.90
CA ALA A 401 11.60 32.10 -16.05
C ALA A 401 11.47 31.00 -17.11
N CYS A 402 12.32 29.96 -17.11
CA CYS A 402 12.15 28.80 -17.99
C CYS A 402 10.82 28.05 -17.75
N PHE A 403 10.24 28.15 -16.54
CA PHE A 403 8.94 27.56 -16.21
C PHE A 403 7.74 28.38 -16.71
N ASP A 404 7.94 29.67 -17.04
CA ASP A 404 6.86 30.62 -17.42
C ASP A 404 6.20 30.30 -18.77
N HIS A 405 6.74 29.34 -19.52
CA HIS A 405 6.14 28.85 -20.76
C HIS A 405 4.90 27.96 -20.53
N ASN A 406 4.65 27.54 -19.29
CA ASN A 406 3.50 26.74 -18.89
C ASN A 406 2.61 27.54 -17.93
N SER A 407 1.34 27.15 -17.82
CA SER A 407 0.37 27.79 -16.91
C SER A 407 0.94 27.93 -15.49
N ALA A 408 0.77 29.09 -14.86
CA ALA A 408 1.15 29.29 -13.47
C ALA A 408 0.45 28.23 -12.58
N ASP A 409 1.21 27.62 -11.68
CA ASP A 409 0.82 26.50 -10.80
C ASP A 409 0.63 25.11 -11.43
N ASP A 410 1.03 24.90 -12.69
CA ASP A 410 0.91 23.59 -13.33
C ASP A 410 2.27 22.90 -13.59
N GLY A 411 2.83 22.31 -12.54
CA GLY A 411 4.01 21.45 -12.65
C GLY A 411 3.78 20.23 -13.55
N GLN A 412 2.54 19.74 -13.69
CA GLN A 412 2.23 18.62 -14.59
C GLN A 412 2.30 19.06 -16.06
N ALA A 413 1.87 20.28 -16.40
CA ALA A 413 2.04 20.85 -17.73
C ALA A 413 3.52 20.98 -18.10
N TYR A 414 4.37 21.45 -17.17
CA TYR A 414 5.83 21.42 -17.36
C TYR A 414 6.34 20.01 -17.64
N GLY A 415 5.98 19.05 -16.77
CA GLY A 415 6.41 17.66 -16.91
C GLY A 415 6.02 17.05 -18.26
N PHE A 416 4.81 17.34 -18.73
CA PHE A 416 4.31 16.85 -20.02
C PHE A 416 5.13 17.44 -21.17
N ALA A 417 5.35 18.76 -21.16
CA ALA A 417 6.14 19.43 -22.19
C ALA A 417 7.59 18.92 -22.24
N ALA A 418 8.22 18.74 -21.07
CA ALA A 418 9.59 18.27 -20.94
C ALA A 418 9.75 16.79 -21.36
N ALA A 419 8.80 15.92 -21.01
CA ALA A 419 8.88 14.49 -21.30
C ALA A 419 8.68 14.15 -22.78
N PHE A 420 7.84 14.91 -23.49
CA PHE A 420 7.51 14.65 -24.90
C PHE A 420 8.26 15.57 -25.89
N GLY A 421 9.30 16.28 -25.43
CA GLY A 421 10.17 17.08 -26.30
C GLY A 421 9.54 18.36 -26.84
N ALA A 422 8.49 18.87 -26.18
CA ALA A 422 7.80 20.10 -26.56
C ALA A 422 8.39 21.38 -25.91
N GLY A 423 9.47 21.26 -25.13
CA GLY A 423 10.20 22.37 -24.54
C GLY A 423 11.56 21.96 -23.94
N PRO A 424 12.47 22.91 -23.67
CA PRO A 424 13.71 22.62 -22.95
C PRO A 424 13.43 22.25 -21.50
N SER A 425 14.23 21.36 -20.92
CA SER A 425 14.21 21.09 -19.48
C SER A 425 14.79 22.26 -18.70
N CYS A 426 14.19 22.59 -17.56
CA CYS A 426 14.70 23.57 -16.59
C CYS A 426 15.78 23.01 -15.65
N GLU A 427 16.25 21.79 -15.88
CA GLU A 427 17.16 21.05 -15.00
C GLU A 427 18.45 21.83 -14.70
N HIS A 428 19.05 22.44 -15.72
CA HIS A 428 20.31 23.18 -15.57
C HIS A 428 20.12 24.41 -14.67
N GLU A 429 19.04 25.15 -14.91
CA GLU A 429 18.68 26.39 -14.24
C GLU A 429 18.40 26.16 -12.75
N VAL A 430 17.64 25.11 -12.41
CA VAL A 430 17.33 24.80 -11.00
C VAL A 430 18.57 24.29 -10.24
N ILE A 431 19.45 23.53 -10.90
CA ILE A 431 20.72 23.08 -10.30
C ILE A 431 21.65 24.26 -10.07
N GLU A 432 21.83 25.14 -11.06
CA GLU A 432 22.66 26.33 -10.91
C GLU A 432 22.16 27.21 -9.76
N GLN A 433 20.85 27.40 -9.66
CA GLN A 433 20.25 28.21 -8.61
C GLN A 433 20.51 27.64 -7.22
N LEU A 434 20.34 26.32 -7.05
CA LEU A 434 20.64 25.64 -5.78
C LEU A 434 22.12 25.73 -5.42
N VAL A 435 23.01 25.48 -6.39
CA VAL A 435 24.48 25.53 -6.18
C VAL A 435 24.93 26.94 -5.82
N GLU A 436 24.41 27.98 -6.45
CA GLU A 436 24.74 29.37 -6.11
C GLU A 436 24.30 29.73 -4.68
N LEU A 437 23.06 29.37 -4.31
CA LEU A 437 22.53 29.60 -2.96
C LEU A 437 23.39 28.90 -1.89
N GLN A 438 23.82 27.66 -2.14
CA GLN A 438 24.70 26.91 -1.24
C GLN A 438 26.11 27.50 -1.15
N ARG A 439 26.70 27.92 -2.27
CA ARG A 439 28.05 28.54 -2.28
C ARG A 439 28.10 29.85 -1.51
N ASN A 440 27.03 30.64 -1.57
CA ASN A 440 26.95 31.93 -0.90
C ASN A 440 26.36 31.85 0.52
N ALA A 441 26.01 30.65 1.00
CA ALA A 441 25.39 30.42 2.30
C ALA A 441 26.15 31.13 3.45
N PHE A 442 27.47 30.99 3.51
CA PHE A 442 28.28 31.64 4.55
C PHE A 442 28.22 33.17 4.46
N ALA A 443 28.22 33.74 3.25
CA ALA A 443 28.12 35.18 3.06
C ALA A 443 26.76 35.71 3.54
N TYR A 444 25.67 34.99 3.26
CA TYR A 444 24.32 35.38 3.68
C TYR A 444 24.10 35.26 5.20
N LEU A 445 24.88 34.41 5.89
CA LEU A 445 24.85 34.29 7.36
C LEU A 445 25.56 35.43 8.10
N SER A 446 26.30 36.29 7.40
CA SER A 446 27.14 37.34 8.02
C SER A 446 26.35 38.43 8.75
N SER A 447 25.02 38.36 8.73
CA SER A 447 24.09 39.32 9.33
C SER A 447 23.00 38.55 10.09
N ASP A 448 22.79 38.86 11.38
CA ASP A 448 21.57 38.61 12.18
C ASP A 448 21.27 37.21 12.79
N GLY A 449 22.27 36.52 13.35
CA GLY A 449 22.07 35.53 14.41
C GLY A 449 21.25 34.26 14.05
N PRO A 450 20.64 33.56 15.02
CA PRO A 450 19.92 32.30 14.79
C PRO A 450 18.70 32.40 13.85
N LEU A 451 18.06 33.57 13.77
CA LEU A 451 16.94 33.81 12.87
C LEU A 451 17.39 33.84 11.41
N ALA A 452 18.54 34.46 11.12
CA ALA A 452 19.12 34.46 9.77
C ALA A 452 19.49 33.03 9.30
N GLN A 453 19.90 32.16 10.22
CA GLN A 453 20.16 30.74 9.92
C GLN A 453 18.88 29.98 9.56
N ASP A 454 17.80 30.17 10.33
CA ASP A 454 16.49 29.56 10.03
C ASP A 454 15.95 30.03 8.67
N GLU A 455 16.08 31.32 8.35
CA GLU A 455 15.63 31.87 7.07
C GLU A 455 16.49 31.42 5.88
N LEU A 456 17.81 31.27 6.06
CA LEU A 456 18.67 30.67 5.04
C LEU A 456 18.31 29.19 4.82
N PHE A 457 18.12 28.42 5.88
CA PHE A 457 17.71 27.02 5.79
C PHE A 457 16.36 26.89 5.06
N TYR A 458 15.40 27.76 5.40
CA TYR A 458 14.12 27.85 4.69
C TYR A 458 14.30 28.06 3.19
N ALA A 459 15.13 29.02 2.78
CA ALA A 459 15.40 29.29 1.37
C ALA A 459 16.11 28.11 0.68
N GLN A 460 17.06 27.46 1.36
CA GLN A 460 17.79 26.30 0.84
C GLN A 460 16.88 25.10 0.60
N GLN A 461 15.97 24.81 1.53
CA GLN A 461 15.01 23.72 1.36
C GLN A 461 14.02 24.03 0.23
N ASN A 462 13.53 25.27 0.10
CA ASN A 462 12.73 25.64 -1.07
C ASN A 462 13.50 25.44 -2.40
N ALA A 463 14.77 25.84 -2.47
CA ALA A 463 15.59 25.61 -3.68
C ALA A 463 15.80 24.11 -3.96
N GLN A 464 15.97 23.28 -2.93
CA GLN A 464 16.05 21.83 -3.06
C GLN A 464 14.73 21.22 -3.54
N THR A 465 13.59 21.68 -3.01
CA THR A 465 12.25 21.30 -3.47
C THR A 465 12.08 21.64 -4.94
N VAL A 466 12.47 22.84 -5.39
CA VAL A 466 12.39 23.21 -6.81
C VAL A 466 13.21 22.25 -7.69
N ARG A 467 14.44 21.91 -7.30
CA ARG A 467 15.28 20.98 -8.04
C ARG A 467 14.66 19.57 -8.10
N ASN A 468 14.17 19.05 -6.98
CA ASN A 468 13.60 17.69 -6.94
C ASN A 468 12.24 17.63 -7.64
N ALA A 469 11.44 18.69 -7.54
CA ALA A 469 10.15 18.80 -8.20
C ALA A 469 10.31 18.87 -9.73
N GLU A 470 11.33 19.57 -10.26
CA GLU A 470 11.67 19.53 -11.68
C GLU A 470 11.86 18.09 -12.17
N GLU A 471 12.74 17.34 -11.49
CA GLU A 471 13.03 15.94 -11.83
C GLU A 471 11.78 15.07 -11.72
N TYR A 472 11.00 15.24 -10.65
CA TYR A 472 9.75 14.51 -10.42
C TYR A 472 8.74 14.72 -11.55
N TYR A 473 8.44 15.98 -11.90
CA TYR A 473 7.44 16.27 -12.94
C TYR A 473 7.89 15.78 -14.31
N ARG A 474 9.19 15.90 -14.63
CA ARG A 474 9.75 15.34 -15.85
C ARG A 474 9.68 13.81 -15.89
N ALA A 475 9.91 13.14 -14.76
CA ALA A 475 9.84 11.68 -14.66
C ALA A 475 8.40 11.13 -14.62
N MET A 476 7.41 11.94 -14.23
CA MET A 476 6.00 11.55 -14.06
C MET A 476 5.41 10.84 -15.30
N PHE A 477 5.84 11.24 -16.50
CA PHE A 477 5.35 10.69 -17.77
C PHE A 477 6.18 9.50 -18.29
N SER A 478 7.25 9.12 -17.59
CA SER A 478 8.14 8.00 -17.96
C SER A 478 7.87 6.71 -17.17
N GLY A 479 7.20 6.78 -16.00
CA GLY A 479 6.79 5.61 -15.22
C GLY A 479 6.38 5.93 -13.77
N ARG A 480 5.33 5.28 -13.27
CA ARG A 480 4.75 5.52 -11.93
C ARG A 480 5.72 5.23 -10.77
N VAL A 481 6.53 4.18 -10.87
CA VAL A 481 7.50 3.78 -9.83
C VAL A 481 8.59 4.85 -9.66
N THR A 482 9.08 5.39 -10.78
CA THR A 482 10.14 6.40 -10.77
C THR A 482 9.71 7.66 -10.04
N SER A 483 8.53 8.20 -10.36
CA SER A 483 8.01 9.41 -9.70
C SER A 483 7.67 9.17 -8.23
N TRP A 484 7.13 8.00 -7.87
CA TRP A 484 6.90 7.61 -6.48
C TRP A 484 8.21 7.63 -5.67
N ASN A 485 9.25 6.96 -6.18
CA ASN A 485 10.54 6.88 -5.50
C ASN A 485 11.20 8.26 -5.33
N LEU A 486 11.11 9.12 -6.34
CA LEU A 486 11.61 10.50 -6.24
C LEU A 486 10.91 11.28 -5.13
N ARG A 487 9.61 11.03 -4.91
CA ARG A 487 8.83 11.68 -3.84
C ARG A 487 9.27 11.26 -2.45
N ASP A 488 9.32 9.95 -2.19
CA ASP A 488 9.76 9.44 -0.89
C ASP A 488 11.25 9.75 -0.62
N GLN A 489 12.11 9.75 -1.65
CA GLN A 489 13.51 10.17 -1.52
C GLN A 489 13.62 11.66 -1.18
N HIS A 490 12.82 12.53 -1.79
CA HIS A 490 12.77 13.94 -1.40
C HIS A 490 12.35 14.10 0.05
N MET A 491 11.26 13.45 0.49
CA MET A 491 10.83 13.52 1.89
C MET A 491 11.92 13.05 2.86
N ALA A 492 12.63 11.97 2.53
CA ALA A 492 13.74 11.47 3.35
C ALA A 492 14.92 12.45 3.39
N GLN A 493 15.28 13.05 2.24
CA GLN A 493 16.33 14.06 2.14
C GLN A 493 15.99 15.30 2.96
N THR A 494 14.75 15.81 2.86
CA THR A 494 14.27 16.98 3.59
C THR A 494 14.24 16.70 5.10
N LEU A 495 13.81 15.51 5.52
CA LEU A 495 13.83 15.09 6.92
C LEU A 495 15.27 15.01 7.48
N GLU A 496 16.22 14.47 6.72
CA GLU A 496 17.63 14.42 7.13
C GLU A 496 18.23 15.83 7.26
N ALA A 497 17.97 16.71 6.28
CA ALA A 497 18.40 18.09 6.33
C ALA A 497 17.80 18.84 7.55
N LEU A 498 16.53 18.57 7.87
CA LEU A 498 15.86 19.13 9.04
C LEU A 498 16.48 18.64 10.36
N LEU A 499 16.74 17.33 10.50
CA LEU A 499 17.43 16.79 11.67
C LEU A 499 18.80 17.44 11.87
N MET A 500 19.60 17.54 10.80
CA MET A 500 20.91 18.21 10.85
C MET A 500 20.79 19.69 11.24
N HIS A 501 19.79 20.39 10.72
CA HIS A 501 19.53 21.79 11.06
C HIS A 501 19.13 21.96 12.53
N LEU A 502 18.30 21.07 13.07
CA LEU A 502 17.86 21.13 14.47
C LEU A 502 18.94 20.66 15.46
N ASP A 503 19.91 19.86 15.02
CA ASP A 503 21.09 19.42 15.78
C ASP A 503 22.28 20.39 15.74
N ARG A 504 22.13 21.55 15.11
CA ARG A 504 23.23 22.51 14.95
C ARG A 504 23.81 23.02 16.27
N ASP A 505 22.98 23.07 17.32
CA ASP A 505 23.43 23.40 18.67
C ASP A 505 23.94 22.14 19.37
N ARG A 506 25.27 22.00 19.43
CA ARG A 506 25.96 20.82 19.98
C ARG A 506 25.81 20.67 21.50
N ASP A 507 25.43 21.75 22.18
CA ASP A 507 25.23 21.74 23.64
C ASP A 507 23.79 21.31 23.99
N SER A 508 22.90 21.22 22.99
CA SER A 508 21.54 20.74 23.13
C SER A 508 21.43 19.22 22.89
N PRO A 509 20.44 18.53 23.51
CA PRO A 509 20.14 17.14 23.17
C PRO A 509 19.82 16.95 21.69
N SER A 510 20.13 15.78 21.14
CA SER A 510 19.80 15.47 19.75
C SER A 510 18.30 15.65 19.46
N ALA A 511 18.00 16.28 18.34
CA ALA A 511 16.67 16.55 17.84
C ALA A 511 15.93 15.23 17.60
N ARG A 512 14.71 15.16 18.15
CA ARG A 512 13.75 14.09 17.88
C ARG A 512 12.56 14.66 17.12
N ILE A 513 12.11 13.95 16.07
CA ILE A 513 11.07 14.43 15.15
C ILE A 513 9.95 13.40 15.01
N ALA A 514 8.71 13.87 15.12
CA ALA A 514 7.53 13.12 14.77
C ALA A 514 7.20 13.38 13.29
N VAL A 515 6.93 12.34 12.51
CA VAL A 515 6.59 12.46 11.09
C VAL A 515 5.13 12.08 10.89
N TRP A 516 4.36 12.91 10.20
CA TRP A 516 2.97 12.65 9.84
C TRP A 516 2.84 12.45 8.35
N ALA A 517 2.56 11.23 7.90
CA ALA A 517 2.37 10.93 6.49
C ALA A 517 1.36 9.77 6.33
N HIS A 518 0.96 9.46 5.11
CA HIS A 518 0.11 8.30 4.84
C HIS A 518 0.83 6.97 5.17
N ASN A 519 0.09 5.91 5.50
CA ASN A 519 0.64 4.56 5.73
C ASN A 519 1.47 4.04 4.54
N SER A 520 1.16 4.49 3.32
CA SER A 520 1.92 4.15 2.11
C SER A 520 3.30 4.79 2.06
N HIS A 521 3.54 5.86 2.82
CA HIS A 521 4.86 6.48 2.98
C HIS A 521 5.52 6.04 4.29
N VAL A 522 4.74 5.91 5.37
CA VAL A 522 5.24 5.54 6.70
C VAL A 522 5.63 4.07 6.80
N GLY A 523 4.90 3.16 6.17
CA GLY A 523 5.18 1.73 6.27
C GLY A 523 6.44 1.31 5.53
N ASP A 524 7.14 0.29 6.01
CA ASP A 524 8.30 -0.27 5.32
C ASP A 524 7.86 -1.01 4.04
N ALA A 525 8.29 -0.50 2.87
CA ALA A 525 7.91 -1.04 1.57
C ALA A 525 8.25 -2.53 1.45
N THR A 526 9.37 -2.98 2.04
CA THR A 526 9.88 -4.36 1.89
C THR A 526 8.89 -5.43 2.38
N ALA A 527 7.93 -5.03 3.21
CA ALA A 527 6.85 -5.86 3.72
C ALA A 527 5.55 -5.76 2.90
N THR A 528 5.60 -5.20 1.70
CA THR A 528 4.43 -4.92 0.85
C THR A 528 4.67 -5.41 -0.58
N GLU A 529 3.60 -5.63 -1.35
CA GLU A 529 3.76 -6.05 -2.75
C GLU A 529 4.38 -4.96 -3.64
N VAL A 530 4.28 -3.68 -3.25
CA VAL A 530 4.84 -2.58 -4.04
C VAL A 530 6.36 -2.54 -4.01
N TRP A 531 7.01 -3.15 -3.02
CA TRP A 531 8.48 -3.29 -3.01
C TRP A 531 8.98 -4.08 -4.22
N ALA A 532 8.22 -5.10 -4.63
CA ALA A 532 8.61 -5.87 -5.79
C ALA A 532 8.41 -5.11 -7.11
N ASP A 533 7.66 -4.01 -7.10
CA ASP A 533 7.64 -3.03 -8.20
C ASP A 533 8.86 -2.09 -8.18
N GLY A 534 9.77 -2.25 -7.22
CA GLY A 534 10.87 -1.34 -6.98
C GLY A 534 10.45 -0.04 -6.28
N GLN A 535 9.25 0.03 -5.69
CA GLN A 535 8.83 1.20 -4.92
C GLN A 535 9.58 1.27 -3.58
N LEU A 536 9.96 2.49 -3.21
CA LEU A 536 10.54 2.84 -1.92
C LEU A 536 9.52 3.63 -1.11
N THR A 537 9.65 3.56 0.21
CA THR A 537 8.85 4.38 1.14
C THR A 537 9.75 5.14 2.09
N LEU A 538 9.27 6.29 2.57
CA LEU A 538 9.94 7.10 3.58
C LEU A 538 10.28 6.25 4.82
N GLY A 539 9.35 5.42 5.30
CA GLY A 539 9.56 4.52 6.43
C GLY A 539 10.72 3.55 6.23
N GLN A 540 10.82 2.95 5.05
CA GLN A 540 11.95 2.08 4.69
C GLN A 540 13.27 2.87 4.70
N LEU A 541 13.32 4.05 4.07
CA LEU A 541 14.52 4.88 4.00
C LEU A 541 14.98 5.33 5.39
N VAL A 542 14.04 5.73 6.25
CA VAL A 542 14.31 6.12 7.64
C VAL A 542 14.81 4.92 8.44
N ARG A 543 14.19 3.74 8.35
CA ARG A 543 14.70 2.53 9.02
C ARG A 543 16.10 2.14 8.56
N GLN A 544 16.39 2.22 7.26
CA GLN A 544 17.74 1.93 6.74
C GLN A 544 18.79 2.90 7.29
N ARG A 545 18.41 4.16 7.55
CA ARG A 545 19.31 5.20 8.02
C ARG A 545 19.51 5.19 9.54
N TYR A 546 18.43 5.00 10.30
CA TYR A 546 18.38 5.19 11.75
C TYR A 546 18.20 3.87 12.53
N GLY A 547 17.91 2.75 11.87
CA GLY A 547 17.76 1.44 12.51
C GLY A 547 16.77 1.47 13.68
N ASP A 548 17.24 1.06 14.85
CA ASP A 548 16.44 1.01 16.08
C ASP A 548 16.11 2.41 16.66
N GLU A 549 16.64 3.50 16.10
CA GLU A 549 16.24 4.87 16.44
C GLU A 549 15.00 5.34 15.63
N ALA A 550 14.44 4.49 14.77
CA ALA A 550 13.20 4.76 14.03
C ALA A 550 12.04 3.91 14.54
N ARG A 551 10.83 4.48 14.60
CA ARG A 551 9.59 3.74 14.89
C ARG A 551 8.50 4.09 13.88
N LEU A 552 7.84 3.08 13.34
CA LEU A 552 6.76 3.20 12.36
C LEU A 552 5.45 2.74 13.01
N ILE A 553 4.48 3.64 13.11
CA ILE A 553 3.17 3.37 13.68
C ILE A 553 2.12 3.55 12.60
N GLY A 554 1.37 2.51 12.26
CA GLY A 554 0.27 2.58 11.29
C GLY A 554 -1.09 2.77 11.95
N LEU A 555 -2.01 3.45 11.26
CA LEU A 555 -3.42 3.56 11.69
C LEU A 555 -4.35 2.91 10.67
N SER A 556 -5.44 2.30 11.12
CA SER A 556 -6.39 1.56 10.26
C SER A 556 -7.83 1.70 10.74
N THR A 557 -8.80 1.54 9.82
CA THR A 557 -10.24 1.58 10.12
C THR A 557 -11.02 0.57 9.30
N TYR A 558 -12.01 -0.07 9.93
CA TYR A 558 -12.87 -1.04 9.26
C TYR A 558 -13.96 -0.36 8.42
N SER A 559 -14.63 0.66 8.95
CA SER A 559 -15.75 1.35 8.28
C SER A 559 -15.89 2.80 8.76
N GLY A 560 -16.80 3.56 8.14
CA GLY A 560 -17.16 4.88 8.63
C GLY A 560 -17.38 5.91 7.55
N THR A 561 -16.90 7.12 7.77
CA THR A 561 -16.88 8.18 6.76
C THR A 561 -15.49 8.79 6.63
N VAL A 562 -15.20 9.33 5.45
CA VAL A 562 -13.92 9.95 5.10
C VAL A 562 -14.16 11.23 4.30
N THR A 563 -13.33 12.24 4.49
CA THR A 563 -13.27 13.40 3.59
C THR A 563 -12.34 13.09 2.43
N ALA A 564 -12.88 13.00 1.23
CA ALA A 564 -12.13 12.70 0.02
C ALA A 564 -12.79 13.35 -1.20
N ALA A 565 -12.06 13.46 -2.31
CA ALA A 565 -12.62 13.85 -3.59
C ALA A 565 -12.95 12.61 -4.45
N SER A 566 -13.85 12.76 -5.41
CA SER A 566 -14.12 11.71 -6.41
C SER A 566 -13.10 11.68 -7.57
N GLU A 567 -12.44 12.81 -7.82
CA GLU A 567 -11.44 13.00 -8.87
C GLU A 567 -10.35 13.99 -8.45
N TRP A 568 -9.21 13.97 -9.15
CA TRP A 568 -8.08 14.85 -8.86
C TRP A 568 -8.45 16.31 -9.08
N GLY A 569 -8.11 17.19 -8.13
CA GLY A 569 -8.53 18.60 -8.17
C GLY A 569 -10.00 18.84 -7.81
N GLY A 570 -10.75 17.78 -7.47
CA GLY A 570 -12.14 17.88 -7.04
C GLY A 570 -12.30 18.55 -5.67
N VAL A 571 -13.56 18.92 -5.35
CA VAL A 571 -13.91 19.50 -4.04
C VAL A 571 -13.96 18.42 -2.96
N ALA A 572 -13.79 18.82 -1.70
CA ALA A 572 -13.95 17.93 -0.56
C ALA A 572 -15.40 17.41 -0.46
N GLU A 573 -15.55 16.09 -0.33
CA GLU A 573 -16.83 15.41 -0.12
C GLU A 573 -16.75 14.55 1.13
N ARG A 574 -17.86 14.43 1.87
CA ARG A 574 -17.98 13.46 2.97
C ARG A 574 -18.51 12.14 2.40
N LYS A 575 -17.64 11.14 2.26
CA LYS A 575 -17.91 9.86 1.60
C LYS A 575 -18.04 8.73 2.62
N VAL A 576 -18.81 7.70 2.30
CA VAL A 576 -18.97 6.52 3.16
C VAL A 576 -17.86 5.52 2.86
N VAL A 577 -17.07 5.16 3.87
CA VAL A 577 -16.07 4.11 3.77
C VAL A 577 -16.77 2.75 3.88
N ARG A 578 -16.65 1.93 2.83
CA ARG A 578 -17.23 0.58 2.82
C ARG A 578 -16.64 -0.25 3.97
N PRO A 579 -17.38 -1.24 4.51
CA PRO A 579 -16.78 -2.25 5.39
C PRO A 579 -15.54 -2.87 4.74
N ALA A 580 -14.50 -3.10 5.53
CA ALA A 580 -13.25 -3.61 4.98
C ALA A 580 -13.41 -5.01 4.38
N LEU A 581 -12.57 -5.32 3.38
CA LEU A 581 -12.67 -6.59 2.66
C LEU A 581 -12.30 -7.76 3.58
N VAL A 582 -12.94 -8.90 3.37
CA VAL A 582 -12.56 -10.15 4.03
C VAL A 582 -11.11 -10.49 3.69
N GLY A 583 -10.34 -10.90 4.69
CA GLY A 583 -8.90 -11.18 4.54
C GLY A 583 -8.00 -9.94 4.60
N SER A 584 -8.56 -8.75 4.78
CA SER A 584 -7.77 -7.54 5.07
C SER A 584 -7.25 -7.49 6.51
N VAL A 585 -6.30 -6.59 6.77
CA VAL A 585 -5.81 -6.25 8.11
C VAL A 585 -6.95 -5.66 8.94
N GLU A 586 -7.71 -4.75 8.34
CA GLU A 586 -8.86 -4.08 8.94
C GLU A 586 -9.96 -5.08 9.30
N GLY A 587 -10.23 -6.06 8.41
CA GLY A 587 -11.18 -7.14 8.67
C GLY A 587 -10.74 -8.05 9.82
N LEU A 588 -9.45 -8.42 9.87
CA LEU A 588 -8.89 -9.17 11.00
C LEU A 588 -9.04 -8.40 12.32
N PHE A 589 -8.81 -7.09 12.30
CA PHE A 589 -8.93 -6.26 13.50
C PHE A 589 -10.39 -6.09 13.94
N HIS A 590 -11.32 -5.96 12.99
CA HIS A 590 -12.77 -5.95 13.26
C HIS A 590 -13.23 -7.24 13.96
N GLU A 591 -12.74 -8.41 13.50
CA GLU A 591 -13.09 -9.72 14.08
C GLU A 591 -12.68 -9.88 15.55
N THR A 592 -11.80 -9.02 16.08
CA THR A 592 -11.46 -9.01 17.52
C THR A 592 -12.64 -8.55 18.39
N GLY A 593 -13.63 -7.86 17.81
CA GLY A 593 -14.76 -7.26 18.51
C GLY A 593 -14.43 -6.01 19.32
N ARG A 594 -13.21 -5.45 19.17
CA ARG A 594 -12.75 -4.27 19.92
C ARG A 594 -12.94 -3.00 19.10
N GLN A 595 -13.45 -1.95 19.74
CA GLN A 595 -13.76 -0.67 19.07
C GLN A 595 -12.52 0.16 18.73
N ALA A 596 -11.54 0.22 19.64
CA ALA A 596 -10.28 0.92 19.38
C ALA A 596 -9.15 0.32 20.21
N PHE A 597 -8.03 -0.03 19.58
CA PHE A 597 -6.92 -0.70 20.23
C PHE A 597 -5.60 -0.51 19.51
N LEU A 598 -4.50 -0.76 20.23
CA LEU A 598 -3.17 -0.93 19.66
C LEU A 598 -2.77 -2.40 19.69
N VAL A 599 -2.06 -2.85 18.66
CA VAL A 599 -1.38 -4.14 18.61
C VAL A 599 0.07 -3.95 18.17
N SER A 600 0.99 -4.62 18.86
CA SER A 600 2.42 -4.59 18.52
C SER A 600 3.12 -5.85 19.03
N ALA A 601 3.97 -6.44 18.20
CA ALA A 601 4.84 -7.54 18.61
C ALA A 601 5.95 -7.10 19.59
N LEU A 602 6.25 -5.80 19.66
CA LEU A 602 7.19 -5.24 20.64
C LEU A 602 6.60 -5.23 22.05
N VAL A 603 5.27 -5.14 22.16
CA VAL A 603 4.55 -5.12 23.45
C VAL A 603 4.12 -6.54 23.83
N ASP A 604 3.59 -7.29 22.88
CA ASP A 604 3.15 -8.68 23.08
C ASP A 604 3.50 -9.56 21.89
N GLN A 605 4.47 -10.46 22.10
CA GLN A 605 4.99 -11.36 21.07
C GLN A 605 3.91 -12.26 20.45
N ARG A 606 2.77 -12.48 21.12
CA ARG A 606 1.64 -13.25 20.56
C ARG A 606 1.09 -12.61 19.28
N ALA A 607 1.20 -11.29 19.16
CA ALA A 607 0.77 -10.57 17.96
C ALA A 607 1.63 -10.85 16.72
N ALA A 608 2.87 -11.36 16.90
CA ALA A 608 3.80 -11.51 15.79
C ALA A 608 3.27 -12.45 14.68
N ALA A 609 2.78 -13.64 15.04
CA ALA A 609 2.33 -14.60 14.04
C ALA A 609 1.11 -14.12 13.23
N PRO A 610 0.01 -13.63 13.83
CA PRO A 610 -1.12 -13.07 13.08
C PRO A 610 -0.77 -11.90 12.17
N LEU A 611 0.20 -11.06 12.58
CA LEU A 611 0.65 -9.89 11.82
C LEU A 611 1.71 -10.22 10.75
N ALA A 612 2.29 -11.42 10.76
CA ALA A 612 3.28 -11.84 9.76
C ALA A 612 2.66 -12.36 8.46
N ASP A 613 1.39 -12.79 8.51
CA ASP A 613 0.66 -13.31 7.36
C ASP A 613 0.34 -12.19 6.35
N VAL A 614 0.37 -12.53 5.06
CA VAL A 614 -0.02 -11.63 3.98
C VAL A 614 -1.50 -11.33 4.06
N ARG A 615 -1.85 -10.04 4.06
CA ARG A 615 -3.23 -9.55 4.07
C ARG A 615 -3.38 -8.37 3.13
N LEU A 616 -4.62 -8.07 2.74
CA LEU A 616 -4.91 -6.79 2.10
C LEU A 616 -4.79 -5.67 3.14
N GLY A 617 -4.09 -4.59 2.83
CA GLY A 617 -4.05 -3.36 3.63
C GLY A 617 -4.78 -2.24 2.89
N ARG A 618 -5.66 -1.52 3.58
CA ARG A 618 -6.40 -0.39 3.01
C ARG A 618 -5.52 0.86 2.94
N ALA A 619 -5.62 1.59 1.83
CA ALA A 619 -4.98 2.87 1.60
C ALA A 619 -5.88 3.81 0.79
N ILE A 620 -6.53 4.74 1.49
CA ILE A 620 -7.40 5.74 0.90
C ILE A 620 -6.65 7.07 0.82
N GLY A 621 -6.21 7.46 -0.38
CA GLY A 621 -5.56 8.74 -0.58
C GLY A 621 -6.54 9.92 -0.49
N VAL A 622 -6.19 11.01 -1.20
CA VAL A 622 -7.04 12.20 -1.33
C VAL A 622 -8.26 11.96 -2.23
N ILE A 623 -8.21 10.89 -3.02
CA ILE A 623 -9.32 10.40 -3.85
C ILE A 623 -9.81 9.10 -3.23
N TYR A 624 -11.14 8.94 -3.16
CA TYR A 624 -11.77 7.69 -2.77
C TYR A 624 -12.84 7.26 -3.76
N GLN A 625 -12.71 6.06 -4.32
CA GLN A 625 -13.63 5.46 -5.28
C GLN A 625 -14.19 4.12 -4.73
N PRO A 626 -15.35 4.13 -4.06
CA PRO A 626 -15.94 2.93 -3.47
C PRO A 626 -16.22 1.80 -4.47
N ALA A 627 -16.54 2.15 -5.72
CA ALA A 627 -16.87 1.19 -6.79
C ALA A 627 -15.67 0.34 -7.23
N THR A 628 -14.45 0.85 -7.11
CA THR A 628 -13.20 0.19 -7.51
C THR A 628 -12.27 -0.03 -6.31
N GLU A 629 -12.82 -0.09 -5.09
CA GLU A 629 -12.03 -0.02 -3.85
C GLU A 629 -10.96 -1.11 -3.76
N ARG A 630 -11.27 -2.35 -4.16
CA ARG A 630 -10.30 -3.46 -4.17
C ARG A 630 -9.09 -3.18 -5.06
N GLN A 631 -9.31 -2.57 -6.22
CA GLN A 631 -8.26 -2.28 -7.20
C GLN A 631 -7.49 -1.00 -6.86
N SER A 632 -8.20 0.03 -6.38
CA SER A 632 -7.65 1.38 -6.21
C SER A 632 -7.09 1.65 -4.82
N HIS A 633 -7.56 0.93 -3.79
CA HIS A 633 -7.33 1.26 -2.38
C HIS A 633 -6.87 0.08 -1.52
N TYR A 634 -6.54 -1.06 -2.12
CA TYR A 634 -5.97 -2.20 -1.41
C TYR A 634 -4.74 -2.75 -2.13
N PHE A 635 -3.75 -3.13 -1.33
CA PHE A 635 -2.58 -3.86 -1.77
C PHE A 635 -2.16 -4.86 -0.71
N HIS A 636 -1.37 -5.87 -1.08
CA HIS A 636 -0.90 -6.86 -0.11
C HIS A 636 0.21 -6.33 0.79
N VAL A 637 0.08 -6.61 2.08
CA VAL A 637 1.00 -6.21 3.14
C VAL A 637 1.24 -7.33 4.15
N ARG A 638 2.37 -7.27 4.84
CA ARG A 638 2.66 -8.01 6.06
C ARG A 638 2.81 -7.00 7.20
N PRO A 639 1.75 -6.78 8.02
CA PRO A 639 1.75 -5.73 9.05
C PRO A 639 2.97 -5.75 9.97
N LEU A 640 3.45 -6.93 10.38
CA LEU A 640 4.60 -7.09 11.27
C LEU A 640 5.89 -6.51 10.67
N GLY A 641 6.09 -6.68 9.36
CA GLY A 641 7.25 -6.12 8.67
C GLY A 641 7.06 -4.64 8.36
N GLN A 642 5.82 -4.23 8.09
CA GLN A 642 5.50 -2.88 7.63
C GLN A 642 5.56 -1.85 8.77
N PHE A 643 5.10 -2.21 9.98
CA PHE A 643 4.99 -1.31 11.12
C PHE A 643 5.47 -1.96 12.42
N ASP A 644 5.98 -1.14 13.34
CA ASP A 644 6.34 -1.57 14.71
C ASP A 644 5.09 -1.69 15.60
N ALA A 645 4.07 -0.87 15.33
CA ALA A 645 2.76 -0.96 15.96
C ALA A 645 1.65 -0.55 15.00
N MET A 646 0.46 -1.13 15.19
CA MET A 646 -0.76 -0.76 14.48
C MET A 646 -1.82 -0.31 15.48
N ILE A 647 -2.43 0.83 15.21
CA ILE A 647 -3.62 1.31 15.92
C ILE A 647 -4.82 1.08 15.02
N HIS A 648 -5.87 0.49 15.57
CA HIS A 648 -7.12 0.25 14.88
C HIS A 648 -8.25 1.00 15.57
N ILE A 649 -9.11 1.62 14.77
CA ILE A 649 -10.36 2.25 15.19
C ILE A 649 -11.46 1.72 14.29
N ASP A 650 -12.37 0.93 14.83
CA ASP A 650 -13.31 0.11 14.04
C ASP A 650 -14.29 0.95 13.20
N HIS A 651 -14.71 2.09 13.76
CA HIS A 651 -15.60 3.02 13.08
C HIS A 651 -15.11 4.45 13.22
N THR A 652 -14.96 5.14 12.09
CA THR A 652 -14.36 6.49 12.03
C THR A 652 -15.23 7.52 11.31
N ARG A 653 -14.94 8.80 11.49
CA ARG A 653 -15.66 9.92 10.90
C ARG A 653 -14.81 10.72 9.93
N ALA A 654 -15.47 11.39 8.99
CA ALA A 654 -14.82 12.27 8.05
C ALA A 654 -14.17 13.47 8.74
N LEU A 655 -12.92 13.76 8.38
CA LEU A 655 -12.14 14.90 8.84
C LEU A 655 -12.80 16.20 8.40
N GLU A 656 -13.01 17.11 9.34
CA GLU A 656 -13.73 18.35 9.05
C GLU A 656 -12.80 19.42 8.44
N PRO A 657 -13.00 19.82 7.17
CA PRO A 657 -12.24 20.91 6.58
C PRO A 657 -12.62 22.25 7.22
N LEU A 658 -11.68 23.20 7.27
CA LEU A 658 -12.00 24.58 7.69
C LEU A 658 -12.94 25.27 6.68
N GLU A 659 -12.88 24.89 5.42
CA GLU A 659 -13.81 25.33 4.37
C GLU A 659 -14.82 24.22 4.03
N ARG A 660 -15.98 24.24 4.68
CA ARG A 660 -17.07 23.29 4.41
C ARG A 660 -17.83 23.70 3.15
N THR A 661 -17.79 22.86 2.12
CA THR A 661 -18.61 23.06 0.89
C THR A 661 -20.02 22.52 1.07
N SER A 662 -20.98 22.98 0.25
CA SER A 662 -22.35 22.43 0.24
C SER A 662 -22.38 20.92 -0.04
N ARG A 663 -21.46 20.42 -0.90
CA ARG A 663 -21.29 18.99 -1.17
C ARG A 663 -20.82 18.23 0.06
N TRP A 664 -19.84 18.77 0.80
CA TRP A 664 -19.36 18.15 2.04
C TRP A 664 -20.47 18.07 3.11
N ILE A 665 -21.26 19.15 3.26
CA ILE A 665 -22.38 19.20 4.21
C ILE A 665 -23.46 18.16 3.85
N ALA A 666 -23.83 18.07 2.57
CA ALA A 666 -24.78 17.06 2.09
C ALA A 666 -24.25 15.65 2.38
N GLY A 667 -22.98 15.40 2.04
CA GLY A 667 -22.36 14.08 2.13
C GLY A 667 -22.98 13.05 1.17
N GLU A 668 -22.41 11.87 1.17
CA GLU A 668 -22.90 10.73 0.40
C GLU A 668 -23.97 9.97 1.21
N THR A 669 -25.14 9.73 0.60
CA THR A 669 -26.17 8.86 1.18
C THR A 669 -25.75 7.40 1.07
N PRO A 670 -25.80 6.58 2.15
CA PRO A 670 -25.48 5.16 2.08
C PRO A 670 -26.33 4.42 1.02
N GLU A 671 -25.73 3.48 0.28
CA GLU A 671 -26.39 2.69 -0.78
C GLU A 671 -27.61 1.86 -0.30
N THR A 672 -27.87 1.80 1.01
CA THR A 672 -29.04 1.10 1.59
C THR A 672 -30.33 1.93 1.56
N TYR A 673 -30.32 3.15 1.03
CA TYR A 673 -31.56 3.91 0.81
C TYR A 673 -32.23 3.46 -0.49
N PRO A 674 -33.48 2.94 -0.48
CA PRO A 674 -34.18 2.64 -1.71
C PRO A 674 -34.42 3.96 -2.46
N SER A 675 -33.74 4.16 -3.59
CA SER A 675 -34.02 5.26 -4.50
C SER A 675 -35.35 4.98 -5.20
N GLY A 676 -36.44 5.34 -4.53
CA GLY A 676 -37.79 5.21 -5.03
C GLY A 676 -38.70 6.24 -4.39
N LEU A 677 -38.79 7.41 -5.02
CA LEU A 677 -40.03 8.15 -5.23
C LEU A 677 -39.90 9.01 -6.49
#